data_AF-A0A9P8NDZ0-F1
#
_entry.id   AF-A0A9P8NDZ0-F1
#
_cell.length_a   1.000
_cell.length_b   1.000
_cell.length_c   1.000
_cell.angle_alpha   90.00
_cell.angle_beta   90.00
_cell.angle_gamma   90.00
#
_symmetry.space_group_name_H-M   'P 1'
#
loop_
_entity.id
_entity.type
_entity.pdbx_description
1 polymer ?
#
loop_
_entity_poly.entity_id
_entity_poly.type
_entity_poly.pdbx_seq_one_letter_code
_entity_poly.pdbx_strand_id
1 'polypeptide(L)'
;MRFAGIAVGIASVLGHLATPSSAKELAARSPAAANSRLVKEGLFAYESILAALGNTGINAPGTAAGLLIASPTIQNPDYFYTWTRDAALTFKGLVDIFIGGDTFIVVNLDGLETHIQDYISSQAVLQNVSNPSGRLSDGSGLGEPKFEVNFNPYSGGWGRPQRDGPALRAITMLTYIRQLIQQGKQSVASNLIWPVVANDLTYVAQYWNHTGFDLWEEIDGSSFFTTAVQHRAMVEGSAIAQALGKPHAGYDAVAPEILCLLQSYWNESAIISNINVNNGRSGIDLNSVLTSIHTFDPAAGCDDSTFQPCSSKALANHKVYVDSFRSIYGINAGLGPGKAANVGRYAEDVYQGGNPWYLATLAAAEQLYDALYQWKKQGYLTVTQTSLAFFRDFSSTVEPGTYKSNTPTYKSLTDYVRTYADDFFFLVEKYTPSNGSLAEQYDRNTGVPLSANDLTWSYAAFLSTLQRRLNIMPDSWGPSSANPVPTTCSKTTITGTYSAVAPPFPTSTAQCVAAVTVPVTFWLIENTYYGENVYMTGNVSALGDWNASAGYSLNAGLYTSDENLWFATVKGLEPGVTMEYKFYKIEPGNSVTFEGGENRVYAVPTACPVAPQVHALKAVIYTGNNKFSVEDRPIPVILEPTDAIVKVLHTTICGTDLHILQGHVATCTPGRILGHEGVGVIDSLGAAVTNFKAGQTVLISCITSCGTCHDCRRKMPSQCESGGWILGNKIDGTQAEYVRIPHASFSLHALPEGIDPEVAVTLSDTVPTSYECGILNGDIQPGATVAIIGTGPIGLMILQMAKNLFGPAMTVVVGRGQPRLEIANAMGADHTLSVLGGQDEVISAALAVTKERGFDVVIEAVGTVESFAIAQALVGAGGTLASLGVFGESCELRLEKLWHRNICLRTRLVDGVSTPDLLKMVEAGGIDPRFLVSHSIIVLPVGLIPLITVSGFTFDEIHNAYEAFEASSKHGALKVVVTLPEPTMNGLA
;
A
#
# COMPACT_ATOMS: atom_id res chain seq x y z
N MET A 1 -51.05 -17.12 29.55
CA MET A 1 -52.53 -17.16 29.40
C MET A 1 -52.89 -18.27 28.41
N ARG A 2 -53.67 -19.25 28.89
CA ARG A 2 -54.60 -20.20 28.23
C ARG A 2 -54.30 -20.86 26.85
N PHE A 3 -53.94 -22.15 26.93
CA PHE A 3 -54.68 -23.38 26.52
C PHE A 3 -55.06 -23.75 25.06
N ALA A 4 -54.86 -25.06 24.82
CA ALA A 4 -55.55 -26.03 23.93
C ALA A 4 -55.05 -26.14 22.47
N GLY A 5 -54.78 -27.31 21.88
CA GLY A 5 -55.06 -28.71 22.20
C GLY A 5 -55.69 -29.38 20.96
N ILE A 6 -55.27 -30.61 20.59
CA ILE A 6 -56.08 -31.75 20.10
C ILE A 6 -55.18 -32.85 19.50
N ALA A 7 -55.57 -34.10 19.79
CA ALA A 7 -54.86 -35.35 19.65
C ALA A 7 -55.25 -36.17 18.40
N VAL A 8 -54.31 -37.01 17.97
CA VAL A 8 -54.36 -38.42 17.52
C VAL A 8 -55.53 -38.91 16.62
N GLY A 9 -55.15 -39.54 15.50
CA GLY A 9 -55.93 -40.57 14.81
C GLY A 9 -55.03 -41.50 13.99
N ILE A 10 -54.97 -42.79 14.36
CA ILE A 10 -54.36 -43.90 13.61
C ILE A 10 -55.49 -44.75 13.02
N ALA A 11 -55.42 -45.11 11.73
CA ALA A 11 -55.94 -46.38 11.21
C ALA A 11 -55.33 -46.74 9.84
N SER A 12 -55.01 -48.02 9.73
CA SER A 12 -54.29 -48.83 8.74
C SER A 12 -54.97 -49.03 7.36
N VAL A 13 -54.22 -49.52 6.34
CA VAL A 13 -54.44 -50.82 5.62
C VAL A 13 -53.52 -51.00 4.37
N LEU A 14 -52.80 -52.15 4.35
CA LEU A 14 -52.27 -53.00 3.25
C LEU A 14 -51.16 -52.55 2.27
N GLY A 15 -49.90 -52.87 2.63
CA GLY A 15 -49.07 -53.96 2.08
C GLY A 15 -48.73 -54.05 0.58
N HIS A 16 -47.42 -54.04 0.25
CA HIS A 16 -46.72 -55.06 -0.56
C HIS A 16 -45.19 -54.98 -0.31
N LEU A 17 -44.54 -56.15 -0.37
CA LEU A 17 -43.17 -56.45 0.10
C LEU A 17 -42.06 -55.64 -0.57
N ALA A 18 -41.24 -54.95 0.24
CA ALA A 18 -39.86 -54.60 -0.10
C ALA A 18 -38.95 -55.05 1.06
N THR A 19 -37.83 -55.68 0.71
CA THR A 19 -36.85 -56.30 1.62
C THR A 19 -36.25 -55.32 2.65
N PRO A 20 -35.91 -55.74 3.89
CA PRO A 20 -35.56 -54.82 4.98
C PRO A 20 -34.20 -54.09 4.86
N SER A 21 -33.40 -54.34 3.82
CA SER A 21 -32.07 -53.71 3.69
C SER A 21 -32.09 -52.34 3.01
N SER A 22 -33.06 -52.02 2.13
CA SER A 22 -33.07 -50.73 1.42
C SER A 22 -33.73 -49.59 2.19
N ALA A 23 -34.64 -49.90 3.14
CA ALA A 23 -35.35 -48.89 3.93
C ALA A 23 -34.46 -48.21 4.99
N LYS A 24 -33.41 -48.88 5.47
CA LYS A 24 -32.42 -48.29 6.39
C LYS A 24 -31.43 -47.36 5.67
N GLU A 25 -31.05 -47.67 4.44
CA GLU A 25 -30.20 -46.77 3.61
C GLU A 25 -30.96 -45.54 3.10
N LEU A 26 -32.26 -45.66 2.78
CA LEU A 26 -33.09 -44.50 2.40
C LEU A 26 -33.43 -43.58 3.57
N ALA A 27 -33.63 -44.11 4.78
CA ALA A 27 -33.92 -43.29 5.97
C ALA A 27 -32.71 -42.43 6.40
N ALA A 28 -31.48 -42.89 6.13
CA ALA A 28 -30.24 -42.13 6.34
C ALA A 28 -30.06 -40.97 5.34
N ARG A 29 -30.83 -40.95 4.24
CA ARG A 29 -30.82 -39.92 3.18
C ARG A 29 -32.00 -38.95 3.26
N SER A 30 -32.64 -38.80 4.42
CA SER A 30 -33.67 -37.76 4.56
C SER A 30 -33.03 -36.36 4.42
N PRO A 31 -33.65 -35.40 3.71
CA PRO A 31 -33.09 -34.05 3.53
C PRO A 31 -32.74 -33.36 4.84
N ALA A 32 -33.49 -33.63 5.92
CA ALA A 32 -33.24 -33.06 7.24
C ALA A 32 -31.99 -33.65 7.93
N ALA A 33 -31.75 -34.96 7.83
CA ALA A 33 -30.58 -35.62 8.42
C ALA A 33 -29.30 -35.29 7.63
N ALA A 34 -29.37 -35.30 6.29
CA ALA A 34 -28.27 -34.89 5.42
C ALA A 34 -27.86 -33.43 5.70
N ASN A 35 -28.83 -32.49 5.79
CA ASN A 35 -28.54 -31.10 6.13
C ASN A 35 -27.81 -30.96 7.48
N SER A 36 -28.15 -31.79 8.48
CA SER A 36 -27.50 -31.70 9.80
C SER A 36 -26.02 -32.10 9.79
N ARG A 37 -25.63 -33.10 8.97
CA ARG A 37 -24.23 -33.53 8.85
C ARG A 37 -23.40 -32.55 8.03
N LEU A 38 -23.95 -32.05 6.93
CA LEU A 38 -23.26 -31.06 6.08
C LEU A 38 -23.04 -29.73 6.81
N VAL A 39 -24.00 -29.29 7.63
CA VAL A 39 -23.83 -28.08 8.46
C VAL A 39 -22.75 -28.29 9.53
N LYS A 40 -22.67 -29.49 10.12
CA LYS A 40 -21.59 -29.83 11.07
C LYS A 40 -20.22 -29.78 10.41
N GLU A 41 -20.10 -30.36 9.22
CA GLU A 41 -18.87 -30.32 8.43
C GLU A 41 -18.54 -28.88 8.00
N GLY A 42 -19.54 -28.08 7.67
CA GLY A 42 -19.37 -26.65 7.37
C GLY A 42 -18.82 -25.87 8.56
N LEU A 43 -19.30 -26.13 9.78
CA LEU A 43 -18.72 -25.52 10.98
C LEU A 43 -17.25 -25.94 11.17
N PHE A 44 -16.95 -27.22 10.99
CA PHE A 44 -15.57 -27.72 11.08
C PHE A 44 -14.65 -27.08 10.02
N ALA A 45 -15.13 -26.91 8.79
CA ALA A 45 -14.40 -26.25 7.71
C ALA A 45 -14.11 -24.78 8.05
N TYR A 46 -15.11 -24.06 8.60
CA TYR A 46 -14.93 -22.69 9.07
C TYR A 46 -13.88 -22.59 10.19
N GLU A 47 -13.98 -23.43 11.21
CA GLU A 47 -13.01 -23.49 12.32
C GLU A 47 -11.61 -23.85 11.83
N SER A 48 -11.50 -24.74 10.84
CA SER A 48 -10.21 -25.16 10.26
C SER A 48 -9.54 -24.05 9.45
N ILE A 49 -10.31 -23.21 8.75
CA ILE A 49 -9.79 -21.99 8.11
C ILE A 49 -9.23 -21.04 9.18
N LEU A 50 -9.99 -20.79 10.26
CA LEU A 50 -9.50 -19.92 11.34
C LEU A 50 -8.26 -20.50 12.04
N ALA A 51 -8.16 -21.82 12.15
CA ALA A 51 -6.98 -22.50 12.68
C ALA A 51 -5.72 -22.29 11.81
N ALA A 52 -5.88 -22.02 10.52
CA ALA A 52 -4.79 -21.77 9.57
C ALA A 52 -4.43 -20.28 9.40
N LEU A 53 -5.12 -19.36 10.09
CA LEU A 53 -4.80 -17.94 10.09
C LEU A 53 -3.65 -17.62 11.04
N GLY A 54 -2.72 -16.77 10.61
CA GLY A 54 -1.67 -16.24 11.48
C GLY A 54 -2.22 -15.44 12.66
N ASN A 55 -1.35 -15.18 13.63
CA ASN A 55 -1.68 -14.66 14.96
C ASN A 55 -2.40 -15.68 15.87
N THR A 56 -3.66 -16.02 15.57
CA THR A 56 -4.51 -16.79 16.50
C THR A 56 -4.67 -18.27 16.14
N GLY A 57 -4.38 -18.66 14.89
CA GLY A 57 -4.61 -20.01 14.40
C GLY A 57 -3.61 -21.02 14.95
N ILE A 58 -4.12 -22.09 15.56
CA ILE A 58 -3.30 -23.16 16.18
C ILE A 58 -2.48 -23.95 15.16
N ASN A 59 -2.92 -24.02 13.91
CA ASN A 59 -2.24 -24.73 12.83
C ASN A 59 -1.25 -23.83 12.07
N ALA A 60 -1.14 -22.55 12.42
CA ALA A 60 -0.26 -21.57 11.78
C ALA A 60 0.79 -20.98 12.75
N PRO A 61 1.57 -21.82 13.48
CA PRO A 61 2.58 -21.32 14.40
C PRO A 61 3.61 -20.46 13.69
N GLY A 62 3.97 -19.32 14.28
CA GLY A 62 4.92 -18.38 13.70
C GLY A 62 4.43 -17.63 12.46
N THR A 63 3.14 -17.73 12.11
CA THR A 63 2.57 -17.02 10.96
C THR A 63 2.10 -15.63 11.38
N ALA A 64 2.48 -14.62 10.61
CA ALA A 64 2.13 -13.23 10.90
C ALA A 64 0.63 -12.96 10.74
N ALA A 65 0.11 -11.98 11.47
CA ALA A 65 -1.31 -11.62 11.43
C ALA A 65 -1.81 -11.34 10.01
N GLY A 66 -2.97 -11.90 9.67
CA GLY A 66 -3.61 -11.73 8.36
C GLY A 66 -3.07 -12.63 7.24
N LEU A 67 -1.93 -13.29 7.43
CA LEU A 67 -1.47 -14.32 6.50
C LEU A 67 -2.22 -15.64 6.74
N LEU A 68 -2.62 -16.29 5.66
CA LEU A 68 -3.28 -17.59 5.67
C LEU A 68 -2.32 -18.63 5.08
N ILE A 69 -2.00 -19.68 5.83
CA ILE A 69 -1.22 -20.78 5.27
C ILE A 69 -2.09 -21.62 4.31
N ALA A 70 -1.52 -22.17 3.25
CA ALA A 70 -2.26 -23.11 2.40
C ALA A 70 -2.59 -24.42 3.16
N SER A 71 -1.62 -24.94 3.92
CA SER A 71 -1.79 -26.13 4.77
C SER A 71 -0.74 -26.15 5.89
N PRO A 72 -1.05 -26.78 7.06
CA PRO A 72 -0.06 -27.06 8.10
C PRO A 72 1.01 -28.09 7.69
N THR A 73 0.91 -28.70 6.52
CA THR A 73 1.86 -29.74 6.06
C THR A 73 3.20 -29.11 5.69
N ILE A 74 4.27 -29.49 6.40
CA ILE A 74 5.64 -28.95 6.23
C ILE A 74 6.58 -29.88 5.45
N GLN A 75 6.12 -31.07 5.05
CA GLN A 75 6.95 -32.06 4.36
C GLN A 75 6.11 -33.01 3.51
N ASN A 76 6.52 -33.19 2.25
CA ASN A 76 5.95 -34.14 1.28
C ASN A 76 4.42 -34.13 1.18
N PRO A 77 3.81 -33.01 0.77
CA PRO A 77 4.45 -31.77 0.29
C PRO A 77 4.65 -30.72 1.39
N ASP A 78 5.55 -29.75 1.16
CA ASP A 78 5.70 -28.58 2.05
C ASP A 78 4.83 -27.42 1.54
N TYR A 79 3.71 -27.18 2.23
CA TYR A 79 2.68 -26.19 1.92
C TYR A 79 2.56 -25.12 3.01
N PHE A 80 3.53 -25.03 3.92
CA PHE A 80 3.54 -24.04 4.99
C PHE A 80 4.04 -22.67 4.49
N TYR A 81 3.26 -22.10 3.57
CA TYR A 81 3.45 -20.79 2.95
C TYR A 81 2.08 -20.12 2.77
N THR A 82 2.10 -18.81 2.53
CA THR A 82 0.91 -18.08 2.10
C THR A 82 0.93 -17.92 0.58
N TRP A 83 -0.10 -18.40 -0.09
CA TRP A 83 -0.32 -18.15 -1.53
C TRP A 83 -1.31 -17.00 -1.68
N THR A 84 -1.00 -16.06 -2.58
CA THR A 84 -1.87 -14.91 -2.86
C THR A 84 -3.25 -15.38 -3.33
N ARG A 85 -3.33 -16.43 -4.16
CA ARG A 85 -4.58 -17.03 -4.64
C ARG A 85 -5.41 -17.61 -3.50
N ASP A 86 -4.83 -18.56 -2.76
CA ASP A 86 -5.51 -19.33 -1.71
C ASP A 86 -6.00 -18.41 -0.60
N ALA A 87 -5.18 -17.45 -0.19
CA ALA A 87 -5.56 -16.41 0.76
C ALA A 87 -6.72 -15.57 0.23
N ALA A 88 -6.63 -15.06 -1.00
CA ALA A 88 -7.69 -14.22 -1.57
C ALA A 88 -9.01 -14.98 -1.74
N LEU A 89 -9.00 -16.22 -2.26
CA LEU A 89 -10.20 -17.05 -2.44
C LEU A 89 -10.84 -17.42 -1.11
N THR A 90 -10.04 -17.82 -0.12
CA THR A 90 -10.55 -18.15 1.22
C THR A 90 -11.14 -16.92 1.89
N PHE A 91 -10.43 -15.79 1.87
CA PHE A 91 -10.94 -14.54 2.41
C PHE A 91 -12.16 -14.01 1.66
N LYS A 92 -12.31 -14.28 0.36
CA LYS A 92 -13.54 -13.95 -0.36
C LYS A 92 -14.75 -14.66 0.26
N GLY A 93 -14.62 -15.95 0.57
CA GLY A 93 -15.65 -16.72 1.26
C GLY A 93 -15.93 -16.19 2.68
N LEU A 94 -14.89 -15.81 3.43
CA LEU A 94 -15.03 -15.21 4.76
C LEU A 94 -15.71 -13.83 4.72
N VAL A 95 -15.39 -12.98 3.74
CA VAL A 95 -16.05 -11.69 3.52
C VAL A 95 -17.53 -11.90 3.17
N ASP A 96 -17.86 -12.91 2.35
CA ASP A 96 -19.25 -13.24 2.04
C ASP A 96 -20.02 -13.72 3.28
N ILE A 97 -19.39 -14.51 4.15
CA ILE A 97 -19.96 -14.91 5.45
C ILE A 97 -20.18 -13.68 6.35
N PHE A 98 -19.20 -12.78 6.43
CA PHE A 98 -19.30 -11.56 7.22
C PHE A 98 -20.47 -10.67 6.75
N ILE A 99 -20.62 -10.48 5.43
CA ILE A 99 -21.71 -9.68 4.85
C ILE A 99 -23.07 -10.37 5.07
N GLY A 100 -23.12 -11.70 4.90
CA GLY A 100 -24.33 -12.49 5.08
C GLY A 100 -24.80 -12.59 6.55
N GLY A 101 -23.88 -12.44 7.50
CA GLY A 101 -24.12 -12.64 8.93
C GLY A 101 -24.33 -14.11 9.30
N ASP A 102 -24.99 -14.36 10.44
CA ASP A 102 -25.34 -15.70 10.89
C ASP A 102 -26.41 -16.33 9.99
N THR A 103 -25.99 -17.11 9.00
CA THR A 103 -26.91 -17.79 8.07
C THR A 103 -27.20 -19.24 8.43
N PHE A 104 -26.16 -20.07 8.57
CA PHE A 104 -26.28 -21.52 8.81
C PHE A 104 -25.28 -22.05 9.86
N ILE A 105 -24.27 -21.25 10.21
CA ILE A 105 -23.36 -21.44 11.34
C ILE A 105 -23.38 -20.15 12.16
N VAL A 106 -23.16 -20.26 13.46
CA VAL A 106 -23.04 -19.09 14.35
C VAL A 106 -21.61 -18.60 14.28
N VAL A 107 -21.42 -17.32 13.97
CA VAL A 107 -20.12 -16.72 13.70
C VAL A 107 -19.88 -15.53 14.63
N ASN A 108 -18.67 -15.42 15.17
CA ASN A 108 -18.23 -14.21 15.84
C ASN A 108 -17.88 -13.14 14.78
N LEU A 109 -18.86 -12.30 14.42
CA LEU A 109 -18.70 -11.30 13.36
C LEU A 109 -17.63 -10.25 13.66
N ASP A 110 -17.48 -9.81 14.91
CA ASP A 110 -16.46 -8.83 15.30
C ASP A 110 -15.05 -9.42 15.15
N GLY A 111 -14.87 -10.67 15.56
CA GLY A 111 -13.62 -11.41 15.35
C GLY A 111 -13.33 -11.64 13.87
N LEU A 112 -14.35 -11.97 13.07
CA LEU A 112 -14.20 -12.16 11.63
C LEU A 112 -13.83 -10.86 10.91
N GLU A 113 -14.44 -9.73 11.28
CA GLU A 113 -14.06 -8.42 10.74
C GLU A 113 -12.61 -8.07 11.08
N THR A 114 -12.15 -8.40 12.29
CA THR A 114 -10.75 -8.23 12.69
C THR A 114 -9.83 -9.05 11.79
N HIS A 115 -10.15 -10.32 11.50
CA HIS A 115 -9.37 -11.13 10.58
C HIS A 115 -9.35 -10.58 9.15
N ILE A 116 -10.47 -10.03 8.67
CA ILE A 116 -10.54 -9.37 7.35
C ILE A 116 -9.64 -8.13 7.31
N GLN A 117 -9.64 -7.32 8.37
CA GLN A 117 -8.78 -6.14 8.49
C GLN A 117 -7.30 -6.52 8.58
N ASP A 118 -6.96 -7.55 9.38
CA ASP A 118 -5.61 -8.11 9.46
C ASP A 118 -5.14 -8.61 8.08
N TYR A 119 -6.01 -9.30 7.33
CA TYR A 119 -5.71 -9.71 5.95
C TYR A 119 -5.39 -8.50 5.07
N ILE A 120 -6.24 -7.47 5.05
CA ILE A 120 -6.00 -6.26 4.25
C ILE A 120 -4.65 -5.62 4.64
N SER A 121 -4.37 -5.51 5.93
CA SER A 121 -3.08 -5.02 6.45
C SER A 121 -1.91 -5.88 6.01
N SER A 122 -2.02 -7.20 6.08
CA SER A 122 -0.97 -8.14 5.65
C SER A 122 -0.67 -8.03 4.16
N GLN A 123 -1.70 -7.80 3.34
CA GLN A 123 -1.55 -7.66 1.90
C GLN A 123 -0.87 -6.34 1.53
N ALA A 124 -1.16 -5.25 2.24
CA ALA A 124 -0.43 -3.99 2.07
C ALA A 124 1.08 -4.17 2.32
N VAL A 125 1.46 -4.98 3.32
CA VAL A 125 2.86 -5.35 3.56
C VAL A 125 3.42 -6.15 2.39
N LEU A 126 2.75 -7.23 1.98
CA LEU A 126 3.23 -8.11 0.90
C LEU A 126 3.41 -7.39 -0.44
N GLN A 127 2.59 -6.38 -0.77
CA GLN A 127 2.77 -5.60 -1.99
C GLN A 127 4.14 -4.89 -2.05
N ASN A 128 4.74 -4.56 -0.91
CA ASN A 128 6.06 -3.91 -0.83
C ASN A 128 7.24 -4.89 -0.89
N VAL A 129 6.99 -6.19 -0.77
CA VAL A 129 8.06 -7.20 -0.70
C VAL A 129 8.65 -7.44 -2.08
N SER A 130 9.89 -7.00 -2.29
CA SER A 130 10.67 -7.37 -3.47
C SER A 130 10.94 -8.87 -3.47
N ASN A 131 10.74 -9.51 -4.62
CA ASN A 131 10.68 -10.97 -4.73
C ASN A 131 11.17 -11.42 -6.13
N PRO A 132 11.32 -12.73 -6.39
CA PRO A 132 11.85 -13.19 -7.68
C PRO A 132 11.01 -12.82 -8.92
N SER A 133 9.74 -12.46 -8.77
CA SER A 133 8.94 -11.91 -9.90
C SER A 133 9.26 -10.44 -10.19
N GLY A 134 9.78 -9.70 -9.20
CA GLY A 134 10.29 -8.34 -9.36
C GLY A 134 9.96 -7.43 -8.18
N ARG A 135 9.63 -6.16 -8.47
CA ARG A 135 9.49 -5.08 -7.47
C ARG A 135 8.14 -4.38 -7.57
N LEU A 136 7.80 -3.58 -6.55
CA LEU A 136 6.58 -2.76 -6.59
C LEU A 136 6.71 -1.57 -7.54
N SER A 137 7.92 -1.03 -7.75
CA SER A 137 8.15 0.18 -8.56
C SER A 137 7.61 0.10 -9.98
N ASP A 138 7.59 -1.09 -10.58
CA ASP A 138 6.98 -1.38 -11.88
C ASP A 138 5.80 -2.37 -11.78
N GLY A 139 5.39 -2.69 -10.55
CA GLY A 139 4.31 -3.61 -10.21
C GLY A 139 4.61 -5.10 -10.44
N SER A 140 5.76 -5.45 -11.02
CA SER A 140 6.07 -6.84 -11.40
C SER A 140 6.05 -7.81 -10.20
N GLY A 141 6.48 -7.34 -9.02
CA GLY A 141 6.48 -8.11 -7.78
C GLY A 141 5.09 -8.54 -7.30
N LEU A 142 4.01 -7.89 -7.75
CA LEU A 142 2.63 -8.25 -7.38
C LEU A 142 2.18 -9.60 -7.97
N GLY A 143 2.85 -10.07 -9.03
CA GLY A 143 2.60 -11.36 -9.67
C GLY A 143 3.23 -12.57 -8.97
N GLU A 144 3.92 -12.38 -7.83
CA GLU A 144 4.52 -13.49 -7.09
C GLU A 144 3.42 -14.39 -6.48
N PRO A 145 3.46 -15.70 -6.73
CA PRO A 145 2.41 -16.61 -6.27
C PRO A 145 2.35 -16.76 -4.76
N LYS A 146 3.52 -16.87 -4.12
CA LYS A 146 3.64 -17.28 -2.71
C LYS A 146 4.76 -16.58 -1.97
N PHE A 147 4.58 -16.47 -0.66
CA PHE A 147 5.50 -15.85 0.26
C PHE A 147 5.68 -16.72 1.50
N GLU A 148 6.75 -16.45 2.26
CA GLU A 148 6.89 -17.05 3.57
C GLU A 148 5.81 -16.53 4.53
N VAL A 149 5.55 -17.32 5.58
CA VAL A 149 4.54 -17.02 6.61
C VAL A 149 4.87 -15.81 7.50
N ASN A 150 6.01 -15.15 7.26
CA ASN A 150 6.49 -14.00 8.01
C ASN A 150 6.83 -12.79 7.12
N PHE A 151 6.14 -12.67 5.97
CA PHE A 151 6.34 -11.62 4.95
C PHE A 151 7.64 -11.70 4.15
N ASN A 152 8.54 -12.63 4.45
CA ASN A 152 9.74 -12.83 3.64
C ASN A 152 9.40 -13.34 2.24
N PRO A 153 10.17 -12.95 1.20
CA PRO A 153 10.00 -13.51 -0.13
C PRO A 153 10.36 -14.99 -0.13
N TYR A 154 9.63 -15.79 -0.93
CA TYR A 154 10.07 -17.14 -1.25
C TYR A 154 11.19 -17.07 -2.30
N SER A 155 12.35 -17.63 -1.99
CA SER A 155 13.56 -17.52 -2.84
C SER A 155 13.76 -18.69 -3.80
N GLY A 156 12.99 -19.77 -3.70
CA GLY A 156 13.16 -20.97 -4.52
C GLY A 156 12.68 -20.80 -5.97
N GLY A 157 13.12 -21.71 -6.85
CA GLY A 157 12.56 -21.85 -8.21
C GLY A 157 11.08 -22.22 -8.14
N TRP A 158 10.24 -21.57 -8.95
CA TRP A 158 8.78 -21.74 -8.91
C TRP A 158 8.13 -21.31 -10.22
N GLY A 159 6.91 -21.78 -10.49
CA GLY A 159 6.09 -21.34 -11.63
C GLY A 159 5.55 -19.93 -11.40
N ARG A 160 6.35 -18.91 -11.75
CA ARG A 160 6.05 -17.48 -11.57
C ARG A 160 6.27 -16.69 -12.88
N PRO A 161 5.60 -15.55 -13.08
CA PRO A 161 4.52 -14.99 -12.24
C PRO A 161 3.19 -15.74 -12.43
N GLN A 162 2.30 -15.65 -11.44
CA GLN A 162 0.89 -16.04 -11.57
C GLN A 162 0.02 -14.79 -11.51
N ARG A 163 -0.67 -14.50 -12.61
CA ARG A 163 -1.29 -13.17 -12.82
C ARG A 163 -2.73 -13.05 -12.30
N ASP A 164 -3.26 -14.11 -11.69
CA ASP A 164 -4.59 -14.15 -11.09
C ASP A 164 -4.59 -13.60 -9.65
N GLY A 165 -3.48 -13.73 -8.91
CA GLY A 165 -3.35 -13.29 -7.53
C GLY A 165 -3.84 -11.85 -7.28
N PRO A 166 -3.30 -10.83 -7.99
CA PRO A 166 -3.77 -9.45 -7.86
C PRO A 166 -5.26 -9.27 -8.14
N ALA A 167 -5.80 -9.93 -9.17
CA ALA A 167 -7.22 -9.84 -9.50
C ALA A 167 -8.10 -10.41 -8.38
N LEU A 168 -7.76 -11.58 -7.86
CA LEU A 168 -8.48 -12.23 -6.76
C LEU A 168 -8.42 -11.40 -5.48
N ARG A 169 -7.24 -10.88 -5.14
CA ARG A 169 -7.05 -10.02 -3.97
C ARG A 169 -7.88 -8.73 -4.07
N ALA A 170 -7.88 -8.10 -5.25
CA ALA A 170 -8.73 -6.94 -5.53
C ALA A 170 -10.22 -7.28 -5.38
N ILE A 171 -10.71 -8.38 -5.97
CA ILE A 171 -12.11 -8.82 -5.85
C ILE A 171 -12.53 -8.99 -4.38
N THR A 172 -11.69 -9.62 -3.57
CA THR A 172 -11.94 -9.82 -2.13
C THR A 172 -12.10 -8.49 -1.40
N MET A 173 -11.17 -7.55 -1.59
CA MET A 173 -11.22 -6.24 -0.93
C MET A 173 -12.33 -5.34 -1.47
N LEU A 174 -12.60 -5.37 -2.78
CA LEU A 174 -13.70 -4.63 -3.41
C LEU A 174 -15.06 -5.06 -2.85
N THR A 175 -15.22 -6.35 -2.55
CA THR A 175 -16.44 -6.88 -1.92
C THR A 175 -16.65 -6.26 -0.52
N TYR A 176 -15.60 -6.19 0.30
CA TYR A 176 -15.68 -5.54 1.61
C TYR A 176 -15.85 -4.02 1.51
N ILE A 177 -15.19 -3.35 0.56
CA ILE A 177 -15.37 -1.92 0.28
C ILE A 177 -16.84 -1.62 -0.06
N ARG A 178 -17.48 -2.44 -0.90
CA ARG A 178 -18.90 -2.27 -1.24
C ARG A 178 -19.77 -2.24 0.01
N GLN A 179 -19.53 -3.16 0.94
CA GLN A 179 -20.24 -3.20 2.23
C GLN A 179 -19.97 -1.94 3.07
N LEU A 180 -18.72 -1.47 3.15
CA LEU A 180 -18.38 -0.23 3.85
C LEU A 180 -19.08 0.99 3.26
N ILE A 181 -19.16 1.08 1.92
CA ILE A 181 -19.89 2.16 1.22
C ILE A 181 -21.37 2.12 1.60
N GLN A 182 -22.00 0.94 1.60
CA GLN A 182 -23.41 0.78 2.00
C GLN A 182 -23.66 1.16 3.47
N GLN A 183 -22.67 0.95 4.34
CA GLN A 183 -22.70 1.36 5.75
C GLN A 183 -22.38 2.85 5.97
N GLY A 184 -22.12 3.63 4.92
CA GLY A 184 -21.72 5.04 5.03
C GLY A 184 -20.27 5.26 5.48
N LYS A 185 -19.44 4.22 5.51
CA LYS A 185 -18.01 4.26 5.87
C LYS A 185 -17.11 4.52 4.66
N GLN A 186 -17.49 5.45 3.78
CA GLN A 186 -16.77 5.75 2.53
C GLN A 186 -15.33 6.23 2.76
N SER A 187 -15.06 6.96 3.85
CA SER A 187 -13.71 7.44 4.17
C SER A 187 -12.74 6.29 4.47
N VAL A 188 -13.19 5.27 5.20
CA VAL A 188 -12.41 4.05 5.48
C VAL A 188 -12.08 3.34 4.17
N ALA A 189 -13.09 3.13 3.31
CA ALA A 189 -12.90 2.52 2.00
C ALA A 189 -11.91 3.30 1.13
N SER A 190 -12.10 4.62 0.99
CA SER A 190 -11.30 5.49 0.11
C SER A 190 -9.86 5.69 0.58
N ASN A 191 -9.65 5.83 1.89
CA ASN A 191 -8.35 6.29 2.41
C ASN A 191 -7.48 5.14 2.89
N LEU A 192 -8.09 4.06 3.39
CA LEU A 192 -7.36 2.95 4.00
C LEU A 192 -7.22 1.76 3.03
N ILE A 193 -8.32 1.34 2.38
CA ILE A 193 -8.32 0.09 1.61
C ILE A 193 -8.03 0.33 0.13
N TRP A 194 -8.60 1.38 -0.46
CA TRP A 194 -8.45 1.69 -1.89
C TRP A 194 -7.00 1.75 -2.37
N PRO A 195 -6.02 2.32 -1.65
CA PRO A 195 -4.62 2.32 -2.10
C PRO A 195 -4.05 0.93 -2.36
N VAL A 196 -4.40 -0.07 -1.53
CA VAL A 196 -3.98 -1.47 -1.72
C VAL A 196 -4.61 -2.05 -3.00
N VAL A 197 -5.92 -1.83 -3.17
CA VAL A 197 -6.68 -2.31 -4.33
C VAL A 197 -6.22 -1.65 -5.63
N ALA A 198 -5.86 -0.37 -5.58
CA ALA A 198 -5.41 0.38 -6.76
C ALA A 198 -4.16 -0.23 -7.39
N ASN A 199 -3.18 -0.66 -6.58
CA ASN A 199 -1.97 -1.35 -7.07
C ASN A 199 -2.34 -2.65 -7.83
N ASP A 200 -3.25 -3.46 -7.28
CA ASP A 200 -3.67 -4.72 -7.89
C ASP A 200 -4.46 -4.53 -9.20
N LEU A 201 -5.40 -3.57 -9.22
CA LEU A 201 -6.13 -3.23 -10.45
C LEU A 201 -5.20 -2.67 -11.53
N THR A 202 -4.24 -1.86 -11.11
CA THR A 202 -3.20 -1.31 -11.99
C THR A 202 -2.33 -2.42 -12.57
N TYR A 203 -1.95 -3.43 -11.78
CA TYR A 203 -1.26 -4.63 -12.26
C TYR A 203 -2.05 -5.34 -13.35
N VAL A 204 -3.35 -5.58 -13.14
CA VAL A 204 -4.19 -6.25 -14.13
C VAL A 204 -4.25 -5.42 -15.42
N ALA A 205 -4.50 -4.11 -15.32
CA ALA A 205 -4.57 -3.23 -16.49
C ALA A 205 -3.26 -3.20 -17.31
N GLN A 206 -2.11 -3.36 -16.65
CA GLN A 206 -0.79 -3.38 -17.28
C GLN A 206 -0.41 -4.74 -17.87
N TYR A 207 -0.70 -5.84 -17.17
CA TYR A 207 -0.11 -7.16 -17.45
C TYR A 207 -1.09 -8.25 -17.92
N TRP A 208 -2.40 -7.99 -18.05
CA TRP A 208 -3.40 -9.02 -18.41
C TRP A 208 -3.09 -9.76 -19.73
N ASN A 209 -2.45 -9.08 -20.69
CA ASN A 209 -2.11 -9.63 -22.01
C ASN A 209 -0.67 -10.18 -22.09
N HIS A 210 -0.05 -10.48 -20.95
CA HIS A 210 1.21 -11.21 -20.86
C HIS A 210 0.95 -12.66 -20.42
N THR A 211 1.78 -13.61 -20.86
CA THR A 211 1.71 -14.98 -20.35
C THR A 211 2.14 -15.04 -18.89
N GLY A 212 1.69 -16.09 -18.21
CA GLY A 212 2.12 -16.45 -16.86
C GLY A 212 1.66 -17.86 -16.55
N PHE A 213 2.01 -18.34 -15.37
CA PHE A 213 1.60 -19.67 -14.93
C PHE A 213 0.11 -19.71 -14.58
N ASP A 214 -0.51 -20.84 -14.88
CA ASP A 214 -1.90 -21.11 -14.51
C ASP A 214 -2.08 -21.37 -13.00
N LEU A 215 -3.33 -21.57 -12.58
CA LEU A 215 -3.67 -21.77 -11.16
C LEU A 215 -3.08 -23.05 -10.55
N TRP A 216 -2.61 -23.97 -11.39
CA TRP A 216 -1.94 -25.20 -10.99
C TRP A 216 -0.42 -25.05 -10.90
N GLU A 217 0.10 -23.86 -11.20
CA GLU A 217 1.51 -23.51 -11.09
C GLU A 217 2.40 -24.28 -12.09
N GLU A 218 1.82 -24.75 -13.20
CA GLU A 218 2.44 -25.72 -14.10
C GLU A 218 2.62 -25.20 -15.54
N ILE A 219 1.59 -24.54 -16.08
CA ILE A 219 1.55 -24.17 -17.50
C ILE A 219 1.77 -22.67 -17.65
N ASP A 220 2.92 -22.29 -18.20
CA ASP A 220 3.15 -20.92 -18.66
C ASP A 220 2.45 -20.69 -20.01
N GLY A 221 1.40 -19.87 -19.98
CA GLY A 221 0.56 -19.57 -21.13
C GLY A 221 -0.47 -18.49 -20.79
N SER A 222 -1.65 -18.58 -21.40
CA SER A 222 -2.81 -17.78 -20.99
C SER A 222 -3.87 -18.71 -20.42
N SER A 223 -4.22 -18.54 -19.15
CA SER A 223 -5.16 -19.36 -18.40
C SER A 223 -6.56 -18.75 -18.37
N PHE A 224 -7.58 -19.57 -18.62
CA PHE A 224 -8.98 -19.16 -18.66
C PHE A 224 -9.44 -18.57 -17.31
N PHE A 225 -9.13 -19.26 -16.21
CA PHE A 225 -9.38 -18.78 -14.85
C PHE A 225 -8.77 -17.40 -14.61
N THR A 226 -7.50 -17.25 -14.94
CA THR A 226 -6.77 -15.98 -14.77
C THR A 226 -7.42 -14.86 -15.56
N THR A 227 -7.72 -15.08 -16.84
CA THR A 227 -8.37 -14.06 -17.70
C THR A 227 -9.76 -13.68 -17.17
N ALA A 228 -10.56 -14.64 -16.72
CA ALA A 228 -11.91 -14.38 -16.26
C ALA A 228 -11.96 -13.57 -14.95
N VAL A 229 -11.11 -13.91 -13.98
CA VAL A 229 -11.06 -13.15 -12.72
C VAL A 229 -10.45 -11.76 -12.91
N GLN A 230 -9.52 -11.60 -13.85
CA GLN A 230 -9.02 -10.28 -14.26
C GLN A 230 -10.13 -9.41 -14.88
N HIS A 231 -10.97 -9.99 -15.74
CA HIS A 231 -12.14 -9.29 -16.29
C HIS A 231 -13.07 -8.83 -15.18
N ARG A 232 -13.45 -9.74 -14.27
CA ARG A 232 -14.29 -9.43 -13.11
C ARG A 232 -13.68 -8.31 -12.26
N ALA A 233 -12.38 -8.37 -11.96
CA ALA A 233 -11.69 -7.35 -11.18
C ALA A 233 -11.75 -5.96 -11.83
N MET A 234 -11.59 -5.85 -13.15
CA MET A 234 -11.71 -4.58 -13.87
C MET A 234 -13.13 -4.01 -13.80
N VAL A 235 -14.16 -4.85 -13.96
CA VAL A 235 -15.56 -4.42 -13.90
C VAL A 235 -15.94 -3.95 -12.49
N GLU A 236 -15.64 -4.75 -11.45
CA GLU A 236 -15.90 -4.35 -10.06
C GLU A 236 -15.07 -3.13 -9.65
N GLY A 237 -13.80 -3.10 -10.06
CA GLY A 237 -12.87 -2.03 -9.78
C GLY A 237 -13.33 -0.70 -10.36
N SER A 238 -13.84 -0.69 -11.60
CA SER A 238 -14.40 0.51 -12.22
C SER A 238 -15.62 1.05 -11.45
N ALA A 239 -16.59 0.18 -11.15
CA ALA A 239 -17.81 0.57 -10.44
C ALA A 239 -17.51 1.17 -9.05
N ILE A 240 -16.57 0.56 -8.31
CA ILE A 240 -16.18 1.05 -6.98
C ILE A 240 -15.31 2.31 -7.07
N ALA A 241 -14.39 2.40 -8.04
CA ALA A 241 -13.62 3.61 -8.29
C ALA A 241 -14.56 4.81 -8.54
N GLN A 242 -15.57 4.61 -9.39
CA GLN A 242 -16.58 5.63 -9.66
C GLN A 242 -17.34 6.03 -8.39
N ALA A 243 -17.77 5.05 -7.58
CA ALA A 243 -18.47 5.30 -6.31
C ALA A 243 -17.62 6.05 -5.27
N LEU A 244 -16.28 5.91 -5.31
CA LEU A 244 -15.33 6.58 -4.43
C LEU A 244 -14.75 7.88 -5.02
N GLY A 245 -15.13 8.27 -6.24
CA GLY A 245 -14.56 9.44 -6.93
C GLY A 245 -13.09 9.28 -7.32
N LYS A 246 -12.65 8.05 -7.62
CA LYS A 246 -11.29 7.70 -8.06
C LYS A 246 -11.23 7.51 -9.57
N PRO A 247 -10.03 7.62 -10.20
CA PRO A 247 -9.87 7.35 -11.63
C PRO A 247 -10.31 5.92 -12.00
N HIS A 248 -11.13 5.79 -13.05
CA HIS A 248 -11.68 4.50 -13.49
C HIS A 248 -11.62 4.27 -15.01
N ALA A 249 -11.39 5.32 -15.81
CA ALA A 249 -11.42 5.25 -17.28
C ALA A 249 -10.47 4.20 -17.88
N GLY A 250 -9.35 3.92 -17.21
CA GLY A 250 -8.43 2.87 -17.66
C GLY A 250 -9.03 1.46 -17.52
N TYR A 251 -9.76 1.20 -16.44
CA TYR A 251 -10.42 -0.09 -16.21
C TYR A 251 -11.56 -0.30 -17.23
N ASP A 252 -12.31 0.77 -17.53
CA ASP A 252 -13.37 0.76 -18.55
C ASP A 252 -12.85 0.46 -19.95
N ALA A 253 -11.63 0.91 -20.26
CA ALA A 253 -11.00 0.67 -21.56
C ALA A 253 -10.43 -0.76 -21.69
N VAL A 254 -10.01 -1.36 -20.58
CA VAL A 254 -9.36 -2.69 -20.57
C VAL A 254 -10.36 -3.83 -20.44
N ALA A 255 -11.40 -3.68 -19.61
CA ALA A 255 -12.35 -4.78 -19.34
C ALA A 255 -12.94 -5.43 -20.61
N PRO A 256 -13.43 -4.69 -21.62
CA PRO A 256 -13.98 -5.28 -22.83
C PRO A 256 -12.95 -6.10 -23.64
N GLU A 257 -11.68 -5.73 -23.57
CA GLU A 257 -10.60 -6.44 -24.29
C GLU A 257 -10.25 -7.76 -23.62
N ILE A 258 -10.23 -7.79 -22.28
CA ILE A 258 -10.10 -9.04 -21.52
C ILE A 258 -11.27 -9.98 -21.84
N LEU A 259 -12.50 -9.45 -21.89
CA LEU A 259 -13.69 -10.23 -22.27
C LEU A 259 -13.58 -10.78 -23.70
N CYS A 260 -12.98 -10.02 -24.62
CA CYS A 260 -12.72 -10.45 -25.99
C CYS A 260 -11.75 -11.63 -26.05
N LEU A 261 -10.64 -11.55 -25.31
CA LEU A 261 -9.70 -12.69 -25.15
C LEU A 261 -10.41 -13.91 -24.54
N LEU A 262 -11.30 -13.70 -23.57
CA LEU A 262 -12.04 -14.77 -22.89
C LEU A 262 -12.85 -15.64 -23.86
N GLN A 263 -13.26 -15.10 -25.01
CA GLN A 263 -13.98 -15.88 -26.02
C GLN A 263 -13.10 -16.90 -26.75
N SER A 264 -11.78 -16.69 -26.77
CA SER A 264 -10.81 -17.53 -27.50
C SER A 264 -10.57 -18.90 -26.86
N TYR A 265 -11.04 -19.10 -25.62
CA TYR A 265 -10.89 -20.36 -24.89
C TYR A 265 -11.95 -21.40 -25.28
N TRP A 266 -13.03 -21.01 -25.95
CA TRP A 266 -14.08 -21.92 -26.40
C TRP A 266 -13.72 -22.59 -27.74
N ASN A 267 -13.69 -23.93 -27.80
CA ASN A 267 -13.32 -24.69 -29.00
C ASN A 267 -14.48 -25.43 -29.70
N GLU A 268 -15.69 -24.85 -29.67
CA GLU A 268 -16.95 -25.43 -30.19
C GLU A 268 -17.58 -26.53 -29.31
N SER A 269 -16.80 -27.24 -28.49
CA SER A 269 -17.29 -28.37 -27.68
C SER A 269 -16.99 -28.26 -26.19
N ALA A 270 -15.87 -27.63 -25.84
CA ALA A 270 -15.43 -27.45 -24.46
C ALA A 270 -14.61 -26.15 -24.33
N ILE A 271 -14.25 -25.84 -23.09
CA ILE A 271 -13.34 -24.73 -22.77
C ILE A 271 -11.93 -25.31 -22.67
N ILE A 272 -11.03 -24.84 -23.53
CA ILE A 272 -9.61 -25.16 -23.48
C ILE A 272 -8.98 -24.24 -22.46
N SER A 273 -8.63 -24.77 -21.29
CA SER A 273 -8.33 -23.93 -20.13
C SER A 273 -7.01 -23.16 -20.20
N ASN A 274 -6.08 -23.59 -21.06
CA ASN A 274 -4.80 -22.91 -21.30
C ASN A 274 -4.55 -22.78 -22.81
N ILE A 275 -4.35 -21.55 -23.29
CA ILE A 275 -4.05 -21.23 -24.70
C ILE A 275 -2.70 -20.50 -24.80
N ASN A 276 -2.28 -20.16 -26.03
CA ASN A 276 -0.98 -19.54 -26.32
C ASN A 276 0.23 -20.38 -25.89
N VAL A 277 0.05 -21.69 -25.80
CA VAL A 277 1.06 -22.68 -25.42
C VAL A 277 0.77 -23.99 -26.15
N ASN A 278 1.80 -24.80 -26.37
CA ASN A 278 1.65 -26.18 -26.82
C ASN A 278 2.24 -27.11 -25.75
N ASN A 279 1.40 -27.55 -24.82
CA ASN A 279 1.79 -28.35 -23.65
C ASN A 279 1.40 -29.84 -23.78
N GLY A 280 0.78 -30.25 -24.90
CA GLY A 280 0.34 -31.63 -25.12
C GLY A 280 -0.86 -32.11 -24.29
N ARG A 281 -1.52 -31.24 -23.52
CA ARG A 281 -2.75 -31.56 -22.78
C ARG A 281 -3.99 -31.37 -23.66
N SER A 282 -5.08 -32.07 -23.34
CA SER A 282 -6.39 -31.89 -23.98
C SER A 282 -7.00 -30.50 -23.78
N GLY A 283 -6.61 -29.82 -22.70
CA GLY A 283 -7.17 -28.54 -22.26
C GLY A 283 -8.46 -28.67 -21.43
N ILE A 284 -8.98 -29.88 -21.26
CA ILE A 284 -10.12 -30.19 -20.39
C ILE A 284 -9.64 -30.21 -18.95
N ASP A 285 -10.08 -29.24 -18.17
CA ASP A 285 -9.49 -28.95 -16.86
C ASP A 285 -10.53 -28.29 -15.94
N LEU A 286 -10.44 -28.59 -14.65
CA LEU A 286 -11.19 -27.99 -13.56
C LEU A 286 -11.07 -26.46 -13.52
N ASN A 287 -9.96 -25.91 -14.02
CA ASN A 287 -9.77 -24.47 -14.28
C ASN A 287 -11.05 -23.82 -14.83
N SER A 288 -11.68 -24.45 -15.83
CA SER A 288 -12.90 -23.96 -16.46
C SER A 288 -14.14 -23.96 -15.55
N VAL A 289 -14.27 -24.94 -14.66
CA VAL A 289 -15.38 -25.03 -13.69
C VAL A 289 -15.15 -24.05 -12.54
N LEU A 290 -13.92 -23.96 -12.02
CA LEU A 290 -13.51 -22.97 -11.02
C LEU A 290 -13.77 -21.54 -11.52
N THR A 291 -13.48 -21.28 -12.80
CA THR A 291 -13.79 -20.00 -13.44
C THR A 291 -15.27 -19.67 -13.30
N SER A 292 -16.14 -20.60 -13.68
CA SER A 292 -17.58 -20.40 -13.69
C SER A 292 -18.14 -20.05 -12.30
N ILE A 293 -17.66 -20.71 -11.24
CA ILE A 293 -18.13 -20.46 -9.86
C ILE A 293 -17.51 -19.19 -9.26
N HIS A 294 -16.26 -18.86 -9.60
CA HIS A 294 -15.59 -17.67 -9.09
C HIS A 294 -15.93 -16.39 -9.88
N THR A 295 -16.60 -16.50 -11.02
CA THR A 295 -17.23 -15.37 -11.73
C THR A 295 -18.76 -15.46 -11.77
N PHE A 296 -19.35 -16.32 -10.94
CA PHE A 296 -20.79 -16.42 -10.78
C PHE A 296 -21.39 -15.08 -10.35
N ASP A 297 -22.50 -14.70 -11.00
CA ASP A 297 -23.34 -13.58 -10.56
C ASP A 297 -24.80 -14.03 -10.47
N PRO A 298 -25.44 -13.93 -9.28
CA PRO A 298 -26.83 -14.33 -9.13
C PRO A 298 -27.82 -13.41 -9.86
N ALA A 299 -27.44 -12.20 -10.28
CA ALA A 299 -28.23 -11.26 -11.07
C ALA A 299 -28.04 -11.41 -12.58
N ALA A 300 -27.03 -12.16 -13.03
CA ALA A 300 -26.88 -12.51 -14.44
C ALA A 300 -27.87 -13.60 -14.87
N GLY A 301 -28.20 -13.59 -16.17
CA GLY A 301 -28.83 -14.74 -16.82
C GLY A 301 -27.80 -15.77 -17.29
N CYS A 302 -28.23 -16.72 -18.12
CA CYS A 302 -27.36 -17.75 -18.71
C CYS A 302 -26.47 -17.21 -19.84
N ASP A 303 -25.57 -16.29 -19.51
CA ASP A 303 -24.70 -15.57 -20.44
C ASP A 303 -23.47 -16.40 -20.87
N ASP A 304 -23.38 -16.73 -22.15
CA ASP A 304 -22.25 -17.44 -22.77
C ASP A 304 -21.01 -16.55 -22.98
N SER A 305 -21.15 -15.23 -22.86
CA SER A 305 -20.05 -14.26 -23.02
C SER A 305 -19.15 -14.25 -21.79
N THR A 306 -19.77 -14.25 -20.61
CA THR A 306 -19.10 -14.29 -19.30
C THR A 306 -19.09 -15.70 -18.68
N PHE A 307 -19.50 -16.73 -19.44
CA PHE A 307 -19.47 -18.14 -19.06
C PHE A 307 -20.17 -18.43 -17.71
N GLN A 308 -21.34 -17.81 -17.50
CA GLN A 308 -22.14 -18.01 -16.29
C GLN A 308 -22.49 -19.50 -16.10
N PRO A 309 -22.67 -19.98 -14.85
CA PRO A 309 -22.91 -21.40 -14.57
C PRO A 309 -24.07 -22.02 -15.36
N CYS A 310 -25.17 -21.29 -15.59
CA CYS A 310 -26.28 -21.80 -16.39
C CYS A 310 -26.15 -21.62 -17.92
N SER A 311 -25.04 -21.03 -18.39
CA SER A 311 -24.78 -20.79 -19.82
C SER A 311 -24.60 -22.10 -20.60
N SER A 312 -24.84 -22.05 -21.91
CA SER A 312 -24.77 -23.25 -22.74
C SER A 312 -23.36 -23.80 -22.82
N LYS A 313 -22.36 -22.92 -22.93
CA LYS A 313 -20.94 -23.30 -22.98
C LYS A 313 -20.47 -23.92 -21.66
N ALA A 314 -20.86 -23.33 -20.53
CA ALA A 314 -20.49 -23.83 -19.20
C ALA A 314 -21.04 -25.24 -18.94
N LEU A 315 -22.30 -25.50 -19.28
CA LEU A 315 -22.93 -26.81 -19.10
C LEU A 315 -22.37 -27.88 -20.05
N ALA A 316 -22.09 -27.52 -21.31
CA ALA A 316 -21.43 -28.40 -22.26
C ALA A 316 -20.03 -28.79 -21.76
N ASN A 317 -19.28 -27.80 -21.30
CA ASN A 317 -17.96 -28.01 -20.71
C ASN A 317 -18.02 -28.89 -19.44
N HIS A 318 -18.97 -28.63 -18.53
CA HIS A 318 -19.16 -29.42 -17.31
C HIS A 318 -19.29 -30.92 -17.62
N LYS A 319 -20.10 -31.26 -18.63
CA LYS A 319 -20.23 -32.66 -19.07
C LYS A 319 -18.91 -33.24 -19.54
N VAL A 320 -18.22 -32.57 -20.47
CA VAL A 320 -16.96 -33.06 -21.04
C VAL A 320 -15.89 -33.22 -19.96
N TYR A 321 -15.80 -32.25 -19.05
CA TYR A 321 -14.91 -32.27 -17.90
C TYR A 321 -15.19 -33.47 -16.99
N VAL A 322 -16.42 -33.65 -16.50
CA VAL A 322 -16.75 -34.78 -15.61
C VAL A 322 -16.55 -36.13 -16.32
N ASP A 323 -16.96 -36.24 -17.58
CA ASP A 323 -16.85 -37.47 -18.35
C ASP A 323 -15.38 -37.92 -18.54
N SER A 324 -14.43 -36.97 -18.58
CA SER A 324 -13.00 -37.28 -18.70
C SER A 324 -12.43 -38.08 -17.52
N PHE A 325 -13.05 -38.00 -16.33
CA PHE A 325 -12.58 -38.71 -15.12
C PHE A 325 -13.26 -40.06 -14.88
N ARG A 326 -14.38 -40.32 -15.56
CA ARG A 326 -15.22 -41.51 -15.28
C ARG A 326 -14.48 -42.82 -15.49
N SER A 327 -13.63 -42.88 -16.51
CA SER A 327 -12.92 -44.11 -16.92
C SER A 327 -11.53 -44.26 -16.32
N ILE A 328 -10.95 -43.20 -15.76
CA ILE A 328 -9.55 -43.19 -15.33
C ILE A 328 -9.36 -43.41 -13.82
N TYR A 329 -10.38 -43.17 -12.99
CA TYR A 329 -10.30 -43.41 -11.54
C TYR A 329 -11.03 -44.69 -11.14
N GLY A 330 -10.36 -45.58 -10.41
CA GLY A 330 -10.93 -46.84 -9.95
C GLY A 330 -12.17 -46.65 -9.06
N ILE A 331 -12.19 -45.58 -8.25
CA ILE A 331 -13.33 -45.23 -7.39
C ILE A 331 -14.57 -44.74 -8.17
N ASN A 332 -14.46 -44.50 -9.47
CA ASN A 332 -15.57 -44.15 -10.35
C ASN A 332 -16.23 -45.37 -11.02
N ALA A 333 -15.77 -46.59 -10.72
CA ALA A 333 -16.35 -47.81 -11.27
C ALA A 333 -17.88 -47.87 -11.05
N GLY A 334 -18.64 -47.97 -12.15
CA GLY A 334 -20.12 -48.01 -12.13
C GLY A 334 -20.83 -46.64 -12.12
N LEU A 335 -20.08 -45.53 -12.14
CA LEU A 335 -20.61 -44.16 -12.22
C LEU A 335 -20.69 -43.69 -13.69
N GLY A 336 -21.68 -44.22 -14.43
CA GLY A 336 -21.95 -43.82 -15.82
C GLY A 336 -22.60 -42.44 -15.97
N PRO A 337 -22.89 -42.00 -17.22
CA PRO A 337 -23.55 -40.72 -17.50
C PRO A 337 -24.82 -40.50 -16.68
N GLY A 338 -25.07 -39.26 -16.25
CA GLY A 338 -26.18 -38.90 -15.37
C GLY A 338 -25.98 -39.17 -13.88
N LYS A 339 -24.85 -39.79 -13.47
CA LYS A 339 -24.45 -39.93 -12.05
C LYS A 339 -23.20 -39.10 -11.77
N ALA A 340 -23.10 -38.50 -10.58
CA ALA A 340 -21.91 -37.77 -10.17
C ALA A 340 -20.67 -38.70 -10.19
N ALA A 341 -19.50 -38.12 -10.39
CA ALA A 341 -18.21 -38.84 -10.39
C ALA A 341 -17.18 -38.05 -9.58
N ASN A 342 -16.17 -38.75 -9.07
CA ASN A 342 -15.02 -38.11 -8.43
C ASN A 342 -14.15 -37.51 -9.52
N VAL A 343 -13.83 -36.22 -9.41
CA VAL A 343 -13.12 -35.46 -10.45
C VAL A 343 -11.84 -34.86 -9.88
N GLY A 344 -10.80 -34.73 -10.71
CA GLY A 344 -9.50 -34.14 -10.34
C GLY A 344 -9.28 -32.81 -11.05
N ARG A 345 -8.01 -32.38 -11.17
CA ARG A 345 -7.67 -31.14 -11.91
C ARG A 345 -7.87 -31.32 -13.42
N TYR A 346 -7.15 -32.24 -14.03
CA TYR A 346 -7.23 -32.59 -15.45
C TYR A 346 -6.86 -34.08 -15.63
N ALA A 347 -7.22 -34.69 -16.76
CA ALA A 347 -7.11 -36.14 -16.95
C ALA A 347 -5.66 -36.64 -17.04
N GLU A 348 -4.76 -35.78 -17.50
CA GLU A 348 -3.32 -36.04 -17.68
C GLU A 348 -2.50 -35.81 -16.39
N ASP A 349 -3.16 -35.52 -15.26
CA ASP A 349 -2.49 -35.20 -14.00
C ASP A 349 -1.64 -36.38 -13.49
N VAL A 350 -0.45 -36.04 -13.02
CA VAL A 350 0.53 -36.97 -12.44
C VAL A 350 1.00 -36.53 -11.06
N TYR A 351 0.60 -35.35 -10.59
CA TYR A 351 0.98 -34.84 -9.27
C TYR A 351 0.40 -35.74 -8.20
N GLN A 352 1.27 -36.28 -7.34
CA GLN A 352 0.93 -37.28 -6.33
C GLN A 352 0.16 -38.50 -6.89
N GLY A 353 0.34 -38.84 -8.17
CA GLY A 353 -0.33 -39.95 -8.85
C GLY A 353 -1.58 -39.59 -9.66
N GLY A 354 -1.97 -38.31 -9.70
CA GLY A 354 -3.12 -37.83 -10.47
C GLY A 354 -4.43 -38.32 -9.90
N ASN A 355 -4.96 -37.60 -8.91
CA ASN A 355 -6.11 -38.03 -8.12
C ASN A 355 -7.31 -37.09 -8.22
N PRO A 356 -8.48 -37.52 -7.74
CA PRO A 356 -9.53 -36.61 -7.35
C PRO A 356 -9.07 -35.59 -6.30
N TRP A 357 -9.63 -34.38 -6.39
CA TRP A 357 -9.40 -33.30 -5.43
C TRP A 357 -10.72 -32.97 -4.74
N TYR A 358 -10.67 -32.66 -3.43
CA TYR A 358 -11.88 -32.28 -2.69
C TYR A 358 -12.55 -31.05 -3.30
N LEU A 359 -11.76 -29.97 -3.48
CA LEU A 359 -12.24 -28.73 -4.10
C LEU A 359 -12.77 -28.94 -5.53
N ALA A 360 -12.27 -29.94 -6.28
CA ALA A 360 -12.70 -30.21 -7.65
C ALA A 360 -14.12 -30.80 -7.69
N THR A 361 -14.35 -31.82 -6.86
CA THR A 361 -15.65 -32.48 -6.74
C THR A 361 -16.69 -31.52 -6.15
N LEU A 362 -16.29 -30.64 -5.21
CA LEU A 362 -17.14 -29.58 -4.67
C LEU A 362 -17.48 -28.52 -5.72
N ALA A 363 -16.50 -28.01 -6.47
CA ALA A 363 -16.73 -27.02 -7.52
C ALA A 363 -17.69 -27.51 -8.61
N ALA A 364 -17.63 -28.80 -8.96
CA ALA A 364 -18.61 -29.41 -9.88
C ALA A 364 -20.03 -29.34 -9.31
N ALA A 365 -20.23 -29.59 -8.02
CA ALA A 365 -21.53 -29.42 -7.38
C ALA A 365 -21.96 -27.94 -7.35
N GLU A 366 -21.05 -27.04 -7.01
CA GLU A 366 -21.32 -25.60 -6.88
C GLU A 366 -21.85 -24.98 -8.18
N GLN A 367 -21.20 -25.27 -9.30
CA GLN A 367 -21.63 -24.78 -10.62
C GLN A 367 -23.08 -25.17 -10.92
N LEU A 368 -23.51 -26.38 -10.53
CA LEU A 368 -24.86 -26.85 -10.74
C LEU A 368 -25.86 -26.17 -9.80
N TYR A 369 -25.49 -25.91 -8.55
CA TYR A 369 -26.32 -25.13 -7.62
C TYR A 369 -26.51 -23.68 -8.09
N ASP A 370 -25.45 -23.06 -8.60
CA ASP A 370 -25.51 -21.73 -9.18
C ASP A 370 -26.43 -21.70 -10.41
N ALA A 371 -26.31 -22.70 -11.29
CA ALA A 371 -27.18 -22.81 -12.46
C ALA A 371 -28.66 -22.98 -12.09
N LEU A 372 -28.94 -23.83 -11.09
CA LEU A 372 -30.28 -24.01 -10.54
C LEU A 372 -30.85 -22.71 -9.97
N TYR A 373 -30.02 -21.92 -9.29
CA TYR A 373 -30.41 -20.62 -8.77
C TYR A 373 -30.77 -19.65 -9.90
N GLN A 374 -29.93 -19.53 -10.93
CA GLN A 374 -30.17 -18.65 -12.08
C GLN A 374 -31.44 -19.03 -12.85
N TRP A 375 -31.65 -20.32 -13.13
CA TRP A 375 -32.89 -20.81 -13.77
C TRP A 375 -34.14 -20.49 -12.95
N LYS A 376 -34.06 -20.70 -11.62
CA LYS A 376 -35.16 -20.40 -10.71
C LYS A 376 -35.47 -18.89 -10.71
N LYS A 377 -34.45 -18.04 -10.70
CA LYS A 377 -34.60 -16.57 -10.70
C LYS A 377 -35.19 -16.06 -12.00
N GLN A 378 -34.74 -16.56 -13.15
CA GLN A 378 -35.27 -16.13 -14.45
C GLN A 378 -36.64 -16.76 -14.79
N GLY A 379 -37.02 -17.86 -14.12
CA GLY A 379 -38.31 -18.51 -14.27
C GLY A 379 -38.44 -19.42 -15.50
N TYR A 380 -37.33 -19.76 -16.15
CA TYR A 380 -37.25 -20.69 -17.28
C TYR A 380 -35.84 -21.28 -17.38
N LEU A 381 -35.67 -22.35 -18.16
CA LEU A 381 -34.37 -22.85 -18.61
C LEU A 381 -34.43 -23.05 -20.12
N THR A 382 -33.31 -22.81 -20.81
CA THR A 382 -33.21 -23.02 -22.25
C THR A 382 -32.20 -24.13 -22.53
N VAL A 383 -32.63 -25.17 -23.23
CA VAL A 383 -31.76 -26.20 -23.79
C VAL A 383 -31.39 -25.75 -25.19
N THR A 384 -30.09 -25.58 -25.45
CA THR A 384 -29.58 -25.23 -26.78
C THR A 384 -28.94 -26.45 -27.42
N GLN A 385 -28.57 -26.35 -28.70
CA GLN A 385 -27.83 -27.43 -29.36
C GLN A 385 -26.48 -27.70 -28.64
N THR A 386 -25.83 -26.65 -28.13
CA THR A 386 -24.57 -26.74 -27.39
C THR A 386 -24.73 -27.48 -26.06
N SER A 387 -25.75 -27.15 -25.26
CA SER A 387 -25.98 -27.77 -23.95
C SER A 387 -26.79 -29.07 -23.99
N LEU A 388 -27.27 -29.49 -25.17
CA LEU A 388 -28.15 -30.66 -25.32
C LEU A 388 -27.55 -31.94 -24.74
N ALA A 389 -26.25 -32.16 -24.94
CA ALA A 389 -25.56 -33.36 -24.46
C ALA A 389 -25.58 -33.46 -22.93
N PHE A 390 -25.47 -32.32 -22.23
CA PHE A 390 -25.57 -32.26 -20.77
C PHE A 390 -26.97 -32.70 -20.30
N PHE A 391 -28.04 -32.15 -20.88
CA PHE A 391 -29.40 -32.49 -20.46
C PHE A 391 -29.82 -33.91 -20.84
N ARG A 392 -29.27 -34.48 -21.92
CA ARG A 392 -29.58 -35.85 -22.36
C ARG A 392 -29.07 -36.94 -21.42
N ASP A 393 -28.12 -36.63 -20.54
CA ASP A 393 -27.72 -37.53 -19.46
C ASP A 393 -28.84 -37.76 -18.44
N PHE A 394 -29.77 -36.80 -18.31
CA PHE A 394 -30.90 -36.87 -17.36
C PHE A 394 -32.23 -37.18 -18.04
N SER A 395 -32.39 -36.75 -19.29
CA SER A 395 -33.61 -36.95 -20.08
C SER A 395 -33.26 -37.19 -21.54
N SER A 396 -33.24 -38.46 -21.96
CA SER A 396 -32.85 -38.86 -23.33
C SER A 396 -33.77 -38.31 -24.42
N THR A 397 -34.98 -37.88 -24.07
CA THR A 397 -35.99 -37.33 -24.98
C THR A 397 -36.08 -35.80 -24.95
N VAL A 398 -35.20 -35.11 -24.22
CA VAL A 398 -35.17 -33.64 -24.22
C VAL A 398 -34.68 -33.12 -25.56
N GLU A 399 -35.29 -32.03 -26.03
CA GLU A 399 -34.99 -31.38 -27.29
C GLU A 399 -34.61 -29.91 -27.05
N PRO A 400 -33.92 -29.24 -27.99
CA PRO A 400 -33.66 -27.81 -27.88
C PRO A 400 -34.95 -27.01 -27.75
N GLY A 401 -34.99 -26.06 -26.81
CA GLY A 401 -36.16 -25.25 -26.53
C GLY A 401 -36.11 -24.54 -25.18
N THR A 402 -37.06 -23.63 -24.97
CA THR A 402 -37.21 -22.91 -23.70
C THR A 402 -38.35 -23.51 -22.89
N TYR A 403 -38.02 -23.98 -21.69
CA TYR A 403 -38.96 -24.61 -20.76
C TYR A 403 -39.23 -23.66 -19.59
N LYS A 404 -40.47 -23.18 -19.47
CA LYS A 404 -40.89 -22.29 -18.37
C LYS A 404 -41.04 -23.06 -17.06
N SER A 405 -40.87 -22.38 -15.92
CA SER A 405 -40.90 -22.97 -14.57
C SER A 405 -42.18 -23.73 -14.21
N ASN A 406 -43.28 -23.42 -14.87
CA ASN A 406 -44.56 -24.10 -14.69
C ASN A 406 -44.72 -25.39 -15.52
N THR A 407 -43.76 -25.72 -16.39
CA THR A 407 -43.81 -26.91 -17.24
C THR A 407 -43.29 -28.16 -16.49
N PRO A 408 -43.81 -29.37 -16.78
CA PRO A 408 -43.28 -30.61 -16.22
C PRO A 408 -41.80 -30.85 -16.58
N THR A 409 -41.42 -30.50 -17.82
CA THR A 409 -40.04 -30.67 -18.30
C THR A 409 -39.05 -29.82 -17.50
N TYR A 410 -39.38 -28.55 -17.24
CA TYR A 410 -38.54 -27.71 -16.38
C TYR A 410 -38.31 -28.37 -15.02
N LYS A 411 -39.40 -28.76 -14.34
CA LYS A 411 -39.33 -29.36 -12.99
C LYS A 411 -38.47 -30.61 -12.99
N SER A 412 -38.73 -31.52 -13.93
CA SER A 412 -37.97 -32.76 -14.06
C SER A 412 -36.48 -32.51 -14.30
N LEU A 413 -36.11 -31.62 -15.22
CA LEU A 413 -34.70 -31.31 -15.49
C LEU A 413 -34.03 -30.68 -14.28
N THR A 414 -34.66 -29.71 -13.62
CA THR A 414 -34.09 -29.07 -12.43
C THR A 414 -33.99 -30.03 -11.23
N ASP A 415 -34.94 -30.95 -11.07
CA ASP A 415 -34.90 -31.96 -10.02
C ASP A 415 -33.74 -32.94 -10.26
N TYR A 416 -33.55 -33.40 -11.50
CA TYR A 416 -32.41 -34.25 -11.86
C TYR A 416 -31.07 -33.54 -11.66
N VAL A 417 -30.93 -32.30 -12.12
CA VAL A 417 -29.69 -31.53 -11.93
C VAL A 417 -29.42 -31.29 -10.43
N ARG A 418 -30.46 -31.06 -9.62
CA ARG A 418 -30.31 -30.95 -8.16
C ARG A 418 -29.84 -32.25 -7.53
N THR A 419 -30.41 -33.40 -7.91
CA THR A 419 -29.94 -34.71 -7.44
C THR A 419 -28.50 -34.96 -7.87
N TYR A 420 -28.15 -34.62 -9.11
CA TYR A 420 -26.80 -34.75 -9.64
C TYR A 420 -25.78 -33.90 -8.86
N ALA A 421 -26.13 -32.66 -8.51
CA ALA A 421 -25.32 -31.79 -7.66
C ALA A 421 -25.14 -32.35 -6.24
N ASP A 422 -26.23 -32.81 -5.62
CA ASP A 422 -26.20 -33.43 -4.28
C ASP A 422 -25.31 -34.70 -4.28
N ASP A 423 -25.33 -35.50 -5.35
CA ASP A 423 -24.52 -36.71 -5.46
C ASP A 423 -23.00 -36.40 -5.47
N PHE A 424 -22.54 -35.29 -6.06
CA PHE A 424 -21.13 -34.87 -5.95
C PHE A 424 -20.76 -34.53 -4.50
N PHE A 425 -21.63 -33.81 -3.81
CA PHE A 425 -21.43 -33.45 -2.40
C PHE A 425 -21.39 -34.70 -1.51
N PHE A 426 -22.21 -35.70 -1.79
CA PHE A 426 -22.18 -36.98 -1.09
C PHE A 426 -20.96 -37.85 -1.41
N LEU A 427 -20.37 -37.74 -2.61
CA LEU A 427 -19.08 -38.37 -2.90
C LEU A 427 -17.97 -37.80 -2.03
N VAL A 428 -17.95 -36.47 -1.81
CA VAL A 428 -17.02 -35.83 -0.87
C VAL A 428 -17.24 -36.37 0.53
N GLU A 429 -18.48 -36.34 1.04
CA GLU A 429 -18.82 -36.85 2.37
C GLU A 429 -18.44 -38.32 2.58
N LYS A 430 -18.47 -39.14 1.52
CA LYS A 430 -18.05 -40.54 1.56
C LYS A 430 -16.56 -40.70 1.81
N TYR A 431 -15.73 -39.83 1.25
CA TYR A 431 -14.26 -39.90 1.34
C TYR A 431 -13.67 -38.90 2.34
N THR A 432 -14.49 -38.06 2.97
CA THR A 432 -14.11 -37.30 4.16
C THR A 432 -13.94 -38.24 5.36
N PRO A 433 -12.79 -38.22 6.05
CA PRO A 433 -12.56 -39.02 7.25
C PRO A 433 -13.50 -38.62 8.40
N SER A 434 -13.64 -39.48 9.41
CA SER A 434 -14.56 -39.24 10.53
C SER A 434 -14.22 -38.02 11.39
N ASN A 435 -13.00 -37.49 11.29
CA ASN A 435 -12.58 -36.27 11.99
C ASN A 435 -12.93 -34.97 11.24
N GLY A 436 -13.45 -35.05 10.01
CA GLY A 436 -13.79 -33.89 9.18
C GLY A 436 -12.61 -33.28 8.40
N SER A 437 -11.39 -33.83 8.52
CA SER A 437 -10.23 -33.24 7.85
C SER A 437 -10.35 -33.34 6.33
N LEU A 438 -10.22 -32.20 5.64
CA LEU A 438 -10.19 -32.13 4.18
C LEU A 438 -8.76 -31.87 3.71
N ALA A 439 -8.14 -32.91 3.17
CA ALA A 439 -6.85 -32.80 2.50
C ALA A 439 -6.99 -32.09 1.13
N GLU A 440 -5.90 -32.00 0.39
CA GLU A 440 -5.91 -31.57 -1.00
C GLU A 440 -6.58 -32.63 -1.90
N GLN A 441 -6.19 -33.90 -1.72
CA GLN A 441 -6.57 -35.00 -2.62
C GLN A 441 -7.12 -36.20 -1.84
N TYR A 442 -7.83 -37.09 -2.56
CA TYR A 442 -8.15 -38.44 -2.10
C TYR A 442 -7.87 -39.45 -3.21
N ASP A 443 -7.26 -40.59 -2.84
CA ASP A 443 -6.62 -41.51 -3.78
C ASP A 443 -7.59 -42.06 -4.82
N ARG A 444 -7.16 -42.05 -6.09
CA ARG A 444 -7.98 -42.44 -7.24
C ARG A 444 -8.52 -43.88 -7.22
N ASN A 445 -7.97 -44.76 -6.41
CA ASN A 445 -8.35 -46.19 -6.37
C ASN A 445 -9.00 -46.60 -5.04
N THR A 446 -8.56 -46.01 -3.93
CA THR A 446 -8.95 -46.38 -2.57
C THR A 446 -9.84 -45.32 -1.90
N GLY A 447 -9.76 -44.06 -2.34
CA GLY A 447 -10.45 -42.93 -1.74
C GLY A 447 -9.86 -42.45 -0.41
N VAL A 448 -8.66 -42.90 -0.04
CA VAL A 448 -7.95 -42.46 1.17
C VAL A 448 -7.36 -41.05 0.94
N PRO A 449 -7.51 -40.10 1.88
CA PRO A 449 -6.90 -38.78 1.74
C PRO A 449 -5.38 -38.83 1.62
N LEU A 450 -4.79 -37.95 0.81
CA LEU A 450 -3.35 -37.82 0.59
C LEU A 450 -2.95 -36.39 0.18
N SER A 451 -1.65 -36.18 -0.03
CA SER A 451 -1.03 -34.87 -0.27
C SER A 451 -1.13 -33.97 0.97
N ALA A 452 -1.19 -32.65 0.80
CA ALA A 452 -1.31 -31.70 1.90
C ALA A 452 -2.60 -31.94 2.70
N ASN A 453 -2.48 -32.17 4.01
CA ASN A 453 -3.62 -32.29 4.91
C ASN A 453 -4.20 -30.91 5.24
N ASP A 454 -5.47 -30.83 5.64
CA ASP A 454 -6.10 -29.58 6.09
C ASP A 454 -5.89 -28.40 5.13
N LEU A 455 -6.12 -28.62 3.83
CA LEU A 455 -5.95 -27.59 2.81
C LEU A 455 -7.02 -26.51 2.99
N THR A 456 -6.62 -25.27 3.20
CA THR A 456 -7.55 -24.15 3.44
C THR A 456 -8.51 -23.93 2.27
N TRP A 457 -8.04 -24.11 1.03
CA TRP A 457 -8.92 -24.01 -0.14
C TRP A 457 -9.95 -25.14 -0.22
N SER A 458 -9.64 -26.38 0.21
CA SER A 458 -10.64 -27.45 0.31
C SER A 458 -11.76 -27.11 1.28
N TYR A 459 -11.42 -26.51 2.43
CA TYR A 459 -12.41 -26.01 3.39
C TYR A 459 -13.23 -24.83 2.84
N ALA A 460 -12.58 -23.89 2.17
CA ALA A 460 -13.26 -22.75 1.55
C ALA A 460 -14.25 -23.19 0.46
N ALA A 461 -13.86 -24.15 -0.38
CA ALA A 461 -14.73 -24.75 -1.39
C ALA A 461 -15.92 -25.48 -0.75
N PHE A 462 -15.72 -26.17 0.38
CA PHE A 462 -16.82 -26.84 1.06
C PHE A 462 -17.87 -25.82 1.55
N LEU A 463 -17.40 -24.73 2.16
CA LEU A 463 -18.27 -23.65 2.64
C LEU A 463 -19.02 -22.96 1.51
N SER A 464 -18.34 -22.58 0.41
CA SER A 464 -18.97 -21.91 -0.72
C SER A 464 -20.03 -22.81 -1.36
N THR A 465 -19.72 -24.08 -1.58
CA THR A 465 -20.67 -25.03 -2.18
C THR A 465 -21.87 -25.27 -1.27
N LEU A 466 -21.66 -25.38 0.05
CA LEU A 466 -22.75 -25.49 1.02
C LEU A 466 -23.65 -24.25 1.03
N GLN A 467 -23.07 -23.04 0.95
CA GLN A 467 -23.84 -21.80 0.80
C GLN A 467 -24.73 -21.86 -0.44
N ARG A 468 -24.19 -22.23 -1.61
CA ARG A 468 -24.98 -22.32 -2.85
C ARG A 468 -26.10 -23.33 -2.75
N ARG A 469 -25.83 -24.50 -2.18
CA ARG A 469 -26.84 -25.54 -1.89
C ARG A 469 -27.99 -25.00 -1.04
N LEU A 470 -27.68 -24.17 -0.04
CA LEU A 470 -28.64 -23.52 0.86
C LEU A 470 -29.30 -22.26 0.24
N ASN A 471 -29.00 -21.91 -1.02
CA ASN A 471 -29.43 -20.69 -1.71
C ASN A 471 -28.92 -19.39 -1.08
N ILE A 472 -27.72 -19.43 -0.50
CA ILE A 472 -26.99 -18.26 -0.01
C ILE A 472 -26.02 -17.85 -1.12
N MET A 473 -26.29 -16.69 -1.70
CA MET A 473 -25.60 -16.18 -2.89
C MET A 473 -24.77 -14.95 -2.50
N PRO A 474 -23.60 -14.74 -3.15
CA PRO A 474 -22.85 -13.51 -2.97
C PRO A 474 -23.58 -12.33 -3.64
N ASP A 475 -23.13 -11.11 -3.37
CA ASP A 475 -23.63 -9.94 -4.08
C ASP A 475 -23.27 -9.97 -5.57
N SER A 476 -24.09 -9.28 -6.38
CA SER A 476 -23.81 -9.09 -7.80
C SER A 476 -22.57 -8.21 -8.00
N TRP A 477 -21.73 -8.61 -8.94
CA TRP A 477 -20.54 -7.88 -9.38
C TRP A 477 -20.76 -7.07 -10.67
N GLY A 478 -21.92 -7.23 -11.31
CA GLY A 478 -22.37 -6.40 -12.44
C GLY A 478 -21.97 -6.84 -13.86
N PRO A 479 -21.89 -8.14 -14.20
CA PRO A 479 -21.54 -8.60 -15.55
C PRO A 479 -22.54 -8.19 -16.61
N SER A 480 -23.83 -8.03 -16.26
CA SER A 480 -24.89 -7.71 -17.23
C SER A 480 -24.69 -6.37 -17.94
N SER A 481 -23.91 -5.45 -17.34
CA SER A 481 -23.49 -4.19 -17.97
C SER A 481 -22.12 -4.26 -18.64
N ALA A 482 -21.40 -5.38 -18.49
CA ALA A 482 -20.02 -5.60 -18.93
C ALA A 482 -19.86 -6.91 -19.72
N ASN A 483 -20.90 -7.31 -20.47
CA ASN A 483 -20.90 -8.48 -21.33
C ASN A 483 -20.92 -8.22 -22.86
N PRO A 484 -21.03 -6.99 -23.40
CA PRO A 484 -20.86 -6.78 -24.83
C PRO A 484 -19.40 -7.08 -25.26
N VAL A 485 -19.22 -8.13 -26.05
CA VAL A 485 -17.91 -8.46 -26.64
C VAL A 485 -17.60 -7.48 -27.78
N PRO A 486 -16.41 -6.84 -27.80
CA PRO A 486 -15.98 -6.04 -28.94
C PRO A 486 -16.01 -6.82 -30.26
N THR A 487 -16.30 -6.14 -31.37
CA THR A 487 -16.29 -6.78 -32.71
C THR A 487 -14.89 -7.23 -33.15
N THR A 488 -13.85 -6.56 -32.65
CA THR A 488 -12.45 -6.89 -32.87
C THR A 488 -11.69 -6.74 -31.56
N CYS A 489 -10.94 -7.76 -31.16
CA CYS A 489 -10.11 -7.69 -29.95
C CYS A 489 -8.85 -6.86 -30.18
N SER A 490 -8.54 -5.96 -29.26
CA SER A 490 -7.28 -5.25 -29.13
C SER A 490 -6.47 -5.79 -27.97
N LYS A 491 -5.15 -5.60 -28.02
CA LYS A 491 -4.20 -5.96 -26.96
C LYS A 491 -3.88 -4.76 -26.05
N THR A 492 -4.86 -3.89 -25.84
CA THR A 492 -4.68 -2.63 -25.12
C THR A 492 -4.32 -2.90 -23.67
N THR A 493 -3.16 -2.39 -23.24
CA THR A 493 -2.74 -2.35 -21.83
C THR A 493 -2.49 -0.90 -21.42
N ILE A 494 -2.49 -0.64 -20.11
CA ILE A 494 -2.22 0.68 -19.55
C ILE A 494 -1.07 0.57 -18.57
N THR A 495 0.02 1.29 -18.85
CA THR A 495 1.14 1.39 -17.90
C THR A 495 0.66 2.11 -16.64
N GLY A 496 0.88 1.45 -15.52
CA GLY A 496 0.49 1.85 -14.21
C GLY A 496 1.52 2.70 -13.46
N THR A 497 1.05 3.33 -12.39
CA THR A 497 1.91 3.88 -11.34
C THR A 497 1.59 3.15 -10.05
N TYR A 498 2.62 2.66 -9.39
CA TYR A 498 2.50 1.87 -8.16
C TYR A 498 3.08 2.67 -7.00
N SER A 499 2.45 2.56 -5.84
CA SER A 499 2.89 3.26 -4.63
C SER A 499 2.91 2.32 -3.45
N ALA A 500 3.95 2.42 -2.62
CA ALA A 500 4.01 1.68 -1.37
C ALA A 500 2.83 2.05 -0.47
N VAL A 501 2.19 1.03 0.11
CA VAL A 501 1.03 1.22 1.00
C VAL A 501 1.38 0.72 2.40
N ALA A 502 1.17 1.56 3.40
CA ALA A 502 1.30 1.17 4.81
C ALA A 502 0.09 0.33 5.25
N PRO A 503 0.23 -0.56 6.24
CA PRO A 503 -0.89 -1.33 6.78
C PRO A 503 -2.04 -0.43 7.25
N PRO A 504 -3.25 -0.51 6.65
CA PRO A 504 -4.35 0.40 6.95
C PRO A 504 -4.98 0.26 8.33
N PHE A 505 -4.90 -0.92 8.95
CA PHE A 505 -5.55 -1.21 10.22
C PHE A 505 -4.53 -1.67 11.26
N PRO A 506 -4.70 -1.27 12.54
CA PRO A 506 -3.83 -1.73 13.62
C PRO A 506 -4.02 -3.23 13.84
N THR A 507 -2.94 -4.00 13.70
CA THR A 507 -2.95 -5.44 13.98
C THR A 507 -2.82 -5.69 15.48
N SER A 508 -3.61 -6.61 16.03
CA SER A 508 -3.43 -7.02 17.43
C SER A 508 -2.16 -7.88 17.55
N THR A 509 -1.06 -7.30 18.04
CA THR A 509 0.25 -7.96 18.11
C THR A 509 0.49 -8.75 19.40
N ALA A 510 -0.53 -8.88 20.25
CA ALA A 510 -0.30 -9.20 21.65
C ALA A 510 0.33 -10.59 21.86
N GLN A 511 -0.06 -11.64 21.13
CA GLN A 511 0.54 -12.99 21.23
C GLN A 511 0.21 -13.81 19.97
N CYS A 512 1.17 -14.03 19.07
CA CYS A 512 1.03 -15.08 18.06
C CYS A 512 1.35 -16.46 18.65
N VAL A 513 0.85 -17.52 18.03
CA VAL A 513 1.28 -18.89 18.34
C VAL A 513 2.78 -19.02 18.05
N ALA A 514 3.57 -19.42 19.05
CA ALA A 514 5.04 -19.46 18.96
C ALA A 514 5.53 -20.31 17.78
N ALA A 515 6.50 -19.80 17.03
CA ALA A 515 7.10 -20.50 15.91
C ALA A 515 7.92 -21.70 16.40
N VAL A 516 7.87 -22.82 15.67
CA VAL A 516 8.81 -23.94 15.85
C VAL A 516 10.07 -23.74 15.00
N THR A 517 9.94 -23.03 13.87
CA THR A 517 11.03 -22.64 12.97
C THR A 517 10.77 -21.24 12.43
N VAL A 518 11.82 -20.47 12.17
CA VAL A 518 11.74 -19.10 11.63
C VAL A 518 12.42 -19.02 10.26
N PRO A 519 11.71 -18.63 9.18
CA PRO A 519 12.35 -18.32 7.91
C PRO A 519 13.12 -16.99 7.99
N VAL A 520 14.38 -16.97 7.58
CA VAL A 520 15.22 -15.76 7.58
C VAL A 520 15.78 -15.50 6.18
N THR A 521 15.57 -14.28 5.66
CA THR A 521 16.12 -13.87 4.36
C THR A 521 17.48 -13.21 4.52
N PHE A 522 18.47 -13.73 3.80
CA PHE A 522 19.82 -13.18 3.69
C PHE A 522 19.94 -12.45 2.36
N TRP A 523 20.37 -11.20 2.41
CA TRP A 523 20.61 -10.35 1.24
C TRP A 523 22.11 -10.08 1.13
N LEU A 524 22.68 -10.28 -0.06
CA LEU A 524 24.10 -10.11 -0.33
C LEU A 524 24.31 -9.30 -1.61
N ILE A 525 25.09 -8.23 -1.54
CA ILE A 525 25.62 -7.54 -2.71
C ILE A 525 26.97 -8.17 -3.05
N GLU A 526 27.06 -8.88 -4.18
CA GLU A 526 28.29 -9.52 -4.64
C GLU A 526 28.38 -9.46 -6.16
N ASN A 527 29.46 -8.90 -6.69
CA ASN A 527 29.70 -8.90 -8.13
C ASN A 527 30.15 -10.29 -8.58
N THR A 528 29.54 -10.79 -9.65
CA THR A 528 29.82 -12.12 -10.19
C THR A 528 29.88 -12.06 -11.70
N TYR A 529 30.65 -12.95 -12.33
CA TYR A 529 30.63 -13.15 -13.77
C TYR A 529 29.82 -14.40 -14.16
N TYR A 530 29.49 -14.51 -15.44
CA TYR A 530 28.63 -15.59 -15.93
C TYR A 530 29.18 -16.97 -15.57
N GLY A 531 28.37 -17.75 -14.84
CA GLY A 531 28.66 -19.11 -14.42
C GLY A 531 29.09 -19.26 -12.95
N GLU A 532 29.39 -18.17 -12.25
CA GLU A 532 29.51 -18.20 -10.79
C GLU A 532 28.12 -18.35 -10.13
N ASN A 533 28.05 -19.14 -9.06
CA ASN A 533 26.87 -19.26 -8.21
C ASN A 533 27.25 -18.97 -6.76
N VAL A 534 26.39 -18.23 -6.06
CA VAL A 534 26.61 -17.85 -4.66
C VAL A 534 25.82 -18.75 -3.72
N TYR A 535 26.45 -19.13 -2.62
CA TYR A 535 25.90 -19.98 -1.57
C TYR A 535 26.26 -19.43 -0.20
N MET A 536 25.61 -19.96 0.83
CA MET A 536 25.96 -19.73 2.23
C MET A 536 26.05 -21.05 3.00
N THR A 537 26.90 -21.08 4.02
CA THR A 537 26.95 -22.19 4.99
C THR A 537 27.20 -21.64 6.38
N GLY A 538 27.00 -22.45 7.41
CA GLY A 538 27.11 -22.01 8.79
C GLY A 538 27.10 -23.17 9.78
N ASN A 539 27.11 -22.85 11.07
CA ASN A 539 27.21 -23.81 12.17
C ASN A 539 25.88 -24.48 12.56
N VAL A 540 24.83 -24.32 11.75
CA VAL A 540 23.52 -24.94 11.96
C VAL A 540 23.18 -25.87 10.79
N SER A 541 22.39 -26.90 11.08
CA SER A 541 22.03 -27.94 10.10
C SER A 541 21.30 -27.39 8.88
N ALA A 542 20.46 -26.37 9.06
CA ALA A 542 19.77 -25.66 7.97
C ALA A 542 20.74 -24.98 6.98
N LEU A 543 21.97 -24.71 7.39
CA LEU A 543 23.04 -24.13 6.57
C LEU A 543 24.14 -25.16 6.22
N GLY A 544 23.91 -26.44 6.50
CA GLY A 544 24.81 -27.52 6.11
C GLY A 544 26.03 -27.72 7.00
N ASP A 545 26.06 -27.21 8.24
CA ASP A 545 27.13 -27.49 9.22
C ASP A 545 28.56 -27.28 8.68
N TRP A 546 28.81 -26.12 8.05
CA TRP A 546 30.07 -25.74 7.37
C TRP A 546 30.48 -26.62 6.18
N ASN A 547 29.61 -27.51 5.71
CA ASN A 547 29.84 -28.32 4.52
C ASN A 547 29.37 -27.58 3.26
N ALA A 548 30.33 -27.13 2.44
CA ALA A 548 30.05 -26.46 1.16
C ALA A 548 29.26 -27.31 0.16
N SER A 549 29.24 -28.65 0.28
CA SER A 549 28.37 -29.49 -0.57
C SER A 549 26.91 -29.51 -0.11
N ALA A 550 26.63 -29.02 1.09
CA ALA A 550 25.30 -28.92 1.69
C ALA A 550 24.89 -27.46 1.97
N GLY A 551 25.65 -26.49 1.47
CA GLY A 551 25.34 -25.08 1.68
C GLY A 551 24.09 -24.64 0.92
N TYR A 552 23.47 -23.58 1.41
CA TYR A 552 22.23 -23.04 0.89
C TYR A 552 22.51 -22.14 -0.32
N SER A 553 21.86 -22.39 -1.45
CA SER A 553 22.04 -21.59 -2.67
C SER A 553 21.32 -20.24 -2.57
N LEU A 554 21.97 -19.17 -3.02
CA LEU A 554 21.34 -17.87 -3.20
C LEU A 554 20.75 -17.73 -4.61
N ASN A 555 19.71 -16.91 -4.71
CA ASN A 555 18.94 -16.60 -5.91
C ASN A 555 19.41 -15.24 -6.48
N ALA A 556 19.57 -15.16 -7.80
CA ALA A 556 19.97 -13.96 -8.54
C ALA A 556 18.81 -13.27 -9.28
N GLY A 557 17.56 -13.58 -8.94
CA GLY A 557 16.35 -13.08 -9.63
C GLY A 557 16.12 -11.58 -9.50
N LEU A 558 16.80 -10.93 -8.54
CA LEU A 558 16.81 -9.47 -8.37
C LEU A 558 18.16 -8.83 -8.76
N TYR A 559 19.07 -9.61 -9.33
CA TYR A 559 20.38 -9.14 -9.77
C TYR A 559 20.25 -8.26 -11.02
N THR A 560 20.84 -7.08 -11.00
CA THR A 560 20.92 -6.16 -12.15
C THR A 560 22.33 -5.57 -12.26
N SER A 561 22.63 -4.88 -13.36
CA SER A 561 23.91 -4.15 -13.49
C SER A 561 24.09 -3.03 -12.46
N ASP A 562 22.98 -2.51 -11.95
CA ASP A 562 22.95 -1.38 -11.02
C ASP A 562 22.95 -1.86 -9.55
N GLU A 563 22.43 -3.07 -9.31
CA GLU A 563 22.36 -3.71 -8.00
C GLU A 563 22.67 -5.22 -8.11
N ASN A 564 23.90 -5.60 -7.76
CA ASN A 564 24.42 -6.97 -7.86
C ASN A 564 23.88 -7.88 -6.71
N LEU A 565 22.56 -7.95 -6.58
CA LEU A 565 21.86 -8.54 -5.44
C LEU A 565 21.64 -10.05 -5.59
N TRP A 566 22.11 -10.79 -4.59
CA TRP A 566 21.84 -12.20 -4.34
C TRP A 566 21.05 -12.35 -3.05
N PHE A 567 20.13 -13.32 -2.97
CA PHE A 567 19.40 -13.55 -1.72
C PHE A 567 18.93 -14.99 -1.53
N ALA A 568 18.77 -15.41 -0.28
CA ALA A 568 18.20 -16.71 0.07
C ALA A 568 17.31 -16.58 1.30
N THR A 569 16.23 -17.35 1.34
CA THR A 569 15.36 -17.45 2.52
C THR A 569 15.55 -18.82 3.15
N VAL A 570 16.31 -18.87 4.23
CA VAL A 570 16.66 -20.11 4.93
C VAL A 570 15.53 -20.48 5.88
N LYS A 571 15.03 -21.71 5.74
CA LYS A 571 14.00 -22.30 6.60
C LYS A 571 14.60 -23.23 7.65
N GLY A 572 13.81 -23.58 8.65
CA GLY A 572 14.20 -24.57 9.65
C GLY A 572 15.14 -24.04 10.74
N LEU A 573 15.30 -22.72 10.84
CA LEU A 573 16.09 -22.10 11.90
C LEU A 573 15.28 -22.08 13.20
N GLU A 574 15.88 -22.58 14.28
CA GLU A 574 15.24 -22.62 15.60
C GLU A 574 15.20 -21.21 16.22
N PRO A 575 14.03 -20.75 16.73
CA PRO A 575 13.92 -19.46 17.39
C PRO A 575 14.90 -19.33 18.57
N GLY A 576 15.62 -18.20 18.65
CA GLY A 576 16.55 -17.90 19.74
C GLY A 576 17.96 -18.49 19.58
N VAL A 577 18.20 -19.30 18.55
CA VAL A 577 19.54 -19.80 18.24
C VAL A 577 20.41 -18.67 17.68
N THR A 578 21.62 -18.54 18.21
CA THR A 578 22.66 -17.71 17.58
C THR A 578 23.49 -18.58 16.66
N MET A 579 23.52 -18.23 15.38
CA MET A 579 24.24 -18.95 14.34
C MET A 579 25.41 -18.14 13.81
N GLU A 580 26.46 -18.84 13.39
CA GLU A 580 27.57 -18.31 12.62
C GLU A 580 27.44 -18.77 11.16
N TYR A 581 27.72 -17.89 10.20
CA TYR A 581 27.62 -18.21 8.79
C TYR A 581 28.65 -17.45 7.94
N LYS A 582 28.89 -17.95 6.71
CA LYS A 582 29.66 -17.29 5.65
C LYS A 582 29.05 -17.54 4.28
N PHE A 583 29.26 -16.59 3.39
CA PHE A 583 29.02 -16.76 1.96
C PHE A 583 30.22 -17.37 1.25
N TYR A 584 29.96 -18.11 0.18
CA TYR A 584 30.96 -18.64 -0.73
C TYR A 584 30.45 -18.71 -2.16
N LYS A 585 31.38 -18.73 -3.12
CA LYS A 585 31.10 -18.86 -4.55
C LYS A 585 31.56 -20.21 -5.06
N ILE A 586 30.81 -20.76 -6.01
CA ILE A 586 31.24 -21.89 -6.83
C ILE A 586 31.50 -21.34 -8.24
N GLU A 587 32.76 -21.41 -8.66
CA GLU A 587 33.22 -20.95 -9.96
C GLU A 587 32.89 -21.96 -11.09
N PRO A 588 32.90 -21.53 -12.37
CA PRO A 588 32.88 -22.44 -13.51
C PRO A 588 34.08 -23.41 -13.49
N GLY A 589 33.88 -24.60 -12.92
CA GLY A 589 34.95 -25.56 -12.63
C GLY A 589 34.88 -26.22 -11.24
N ASN A 590 33.87 -25.90 -10.43
CA ASN A 590 33.59 -26.45 -9.09
C ASN A 590 34.63 -26.07 -8.01
N SER A 591 35.42 -25.01 -8.20
CA SER A 591 36.22 -24.46 -7.11
C SER A 591 35.36 -23.60 -6.19
N VAL A 592 35.54 -23.80 -4.88
CA VAL A 592 34.82 -23.10 -3.82
C VAL A 592 35.69 -21.96 -3.27
N THR A 593 35.16 -20.74 -3.29
CA THR A 593 35.83 -19.54 -2.77
C THR A 593 34.99 -18.91 -1.67
N PHE A 594 35.45 -18.96 -0.41
CA PHE A 594 34.77 -18.31 0.72
C PHE A 594 35.07 -16.82 0.78
N GLU A 595 34.13 -16.04 1.32
CA GLU A 595 34.38 -14.63 1.66
C GLU A 595 35.46 -14.50 2.75
N GLY A 596 36.26 -13.42 2.66
CA GLY A 596 37.28 -13.10 3.66
C GLY A 596 36.70 -12.67 5.02
N GLY A 597 37.58 -12.37 5.98
CA GLY A 597 37.18 -11.88 7.32
C GLY A 597 36.65 -12.96 8.28
N GLU A 598 36.10 -12.53 9.41
CA GLU A 598 35.51 -13.40 10.44
C GLU A 598 34.16 -14.00 9.97
N ASN A 599 33.64 -14.99 10.71
CA ASN A 599 32.29 -15.50 10.48
C ASN A 599 31.26 -14.43 10.85
N ARG A 600 30.21 -14.31 10.05
CA ARG A 600 29.06 -13.46 10.38
C ARG A 600 28.26 -14.15 11.48
N VAL A 601 27.65 -13.39 12.38
CA VAL A 601 26.83 -13.92 13.49
C VAL A 601 25.42 -13.38 13.35
N TYR A 602 24.41 -14.22 13.55
CA TYR A 602 23.00 -13.82 13.54
C TYR A 602 22.21 -14.54 14.63
N ALA A 603 21.40 -13.80 15.39
CA ALA A 603 20.48 -14.37 16.38
C ALA A 603 19.08 -14.48 15.80
N VAL A 604 18.56 -15.71 15.69
CA VAL A 604 17.22 -15.98 15.16
C VAL A 604 16.19 -15.43 16.15
N PRO A 605 15.22 -14.61 15.72
CA PRO A 605 14.27 -13.98 16.64
C PRO A 605 13.35 -15.01 17.31
N THR A 606 12.97 -14.74 18.57
CA THR A 606 11.99 -15.54 19.34
C THR A 606 10.61 -14.92 19.38
N ALA A 607 10.49 -13.63 19.04
CA ALA A 607 9.23 -12.92 19.00
C ALA A 607 8.43 -13.26 17.73
N CYS A 608 7.13 -13.03 17.79
CA CYS A 608 6.25 -13.10 16.64
C CYS A 608 6.82 -12.29 15.48
N PRO A 609 6.81 -12.83 14.24
CA PRO A 609 7.18 -12.03 13.09
C PRO A 609 6.18 -10.90 12.95
N VAL A 610 6.60 -9.72 13.38
CA VAL A 610 5.96 -8.47 13.04
C VAL A 610 6.27 -8.20 11.58
N ALA A 611 5.34 -7.55 10.88
CA ALA A 611 5.64 -6.99 9.56
C ALA A 611 7.01 -6.30 9.63
N PRO A 612 7.91 -6.49 8.64
CA PRO A 612 9.06 -5.62 8.55
C PRO A 612 8.48 -4.22 8.62
N GLN A 613 8.84 -3.48 9.67
CA GLN A 613 8.40 -2.12 9.87
C GLN A 613 8.64 -1.46 8.51
N VAL A 614 7.58 -1.10 7.79
CA VAL A 614 7.68 -0.32 6.55
C VAL A 614 8.29 0.96 7.07
N HIS A 615 9.62 1.07 7.08
CA HIS A 615 10.37 1.91 8.03
C HIS A 615 9.56 3.14 8.34
N ALA A 616 8.81 3.05 9.44
CA ALA A 616 7.73 3.96 9.68
C ALA A 616 8.42 5.15 10.31
N LEU A 617 8.55 6.22 9.55
CA LEU A 617 9.10 7.44 10.07
C LEU A 617 8.00 8.18 10.82
N LYS A 618 8.36 8.87 11.90
CA LYS A 618 7.45 9.84 12.50
C LYS A 618 7.46 11.12 11.66
N ALA A 619 6.28 11.65 11.36
CA ALA A 619 6.10 12.90 10.64
C ALA A 619 5.03 13.79 11.26
N VAL A 620 5.18 15.11 11.10
CA VAL A 620 4.20 16.10 11.52
C VAL A 620 3.18 16.32 10.41
N ILE A 621 1.96 15.86 10.63
CA ILE A 621 0.87 15.87 9.63
C ILE A 621 -0.09 17.01 9.91
N TYR A 622 -0.31 17.86 8.90
CA TYR A 622 -1.39 18.83 8.91
C TYR A 622 -2.74 18.10 8.84
N THR A 623 -3.59 18.24 9.85
CA THR A 623 -4.90 17.56 9.91
C THR A 623 -6.09 18.47 9.59
N GLY A 624 -5.82 19.73 9.24
CA GLY A 624 -6.85 20.75 9.09
C GLY A 624 -7.33 21.32 10.43
N ASN A 625 -8.25 22.29 10.39
CA ASN A 625 -8.89 22.87 11.58
C ASN A 625 -7.90 23.39 12.66
N ASN A 626 -6.83 24.06 12.25
CA ASN A 626 -5.81 24.60 13.15
C ASN A 626 -5.06 23.54 13.98
N LYS A 627 -4.87 22.34 13.44
CA LYS A 627 -4.20 21.23 14.13
C LYS A 627 -3.20 20.48 13.26
N PHE A 628 -2.26 19.85 13.95
CA PHE A 628 -1.38 18.82 13.41
C PHE A 628 -1.34 17.62 14.36
N SER A 629 -0.92 16.47 13.84
CA SER A 629 -0.66 15.22 14.58
C SER A 629 0.75 14.72 14.25
N VAL A 630 1.33 13.93 15.14
CA VAL A 630 2.51 13.12 14.82
C VAL A 630 2.01 11.74 14.41
N GLU A 631 2.34 11.31 13.19
CA GLU A 631 1.90 10.04 12.63
C GLU A 631 3.07 9.25 12.04
N ASP A 632 2.94 7.92 12.07
CA ASP A 632 3.83 7.00 11.37
C ASP A 632 3.56 7.04 9.86
N ARG A 633 4.61 7.20 9.05
CA ARG A 633 4.56 7.31 7.58
C ARG A 633 5.62 6.45 6.92
N PRO A 634 5.39 5.94 5.69
CA PRO A 634 6.43 5.24 4.96
C PRO A 634 7.59 6.20 4.61
N ILE A 635 8.83 5.69 4.58
CA ILE A 635 9.96 6.44 3.99
C ILE A 635 9.58 6.82 2.54
N PRO A 636 9.77 8.10 2.15
CA PRO A 636 9.51 8.53 0.79
C PRO A 636 10.47 7.86 -0.20
N VAL A 637 9.96 7.56 -1.40
CA VAL A 637 10.74 6.97 -2.49
C VAL A 637 11.03 8.00 -3.59
N ILE A 638 12.08 7.75 -4.37
CA ILE A 638 12.42 8.52 -5.57
C ILE A 638 11.26 8.36 -6.57
N LEU A 639 10.66 9.47 -6.98
CA LEU A 639 9.59 9.47 -7.98
C LEU A 639 10.13 9.82 -9.37
N GLU A 640 11.04 10.80 -9.43
CA GLU A 640 11.67 11.23 -10.68
C GLU A 640 13.19 11.02 -10.61
N PRO A 641 13.88 10.77 -11.74
CA PRO A 641 15.34 10.61 -11.77
C PRO A 641 16.11 11.82 -11.21
N THR A 642 15.47 12.99 -11.09
CA THR A 642 16.05 14.22 -10.54
C THR A 642 15.89 14.38 -9.03
N ASP A 643 15.20 13.45 -8.37
CA ASP A 643 14.89 13.54 -6.94
C ASP A 643 16.05 13.03 -6.06
N ALA A 644 16.02 13.40 -4.79
CA ALA A 644 16.86 12.79 -3.74
C ALA A 644 16.00 12.48 -2.51
N ILE A 645 16.36 11.43 -1.78
CA ILE A 645 15.85 11.17 -0.42
C ILE A 645 16.91 11.66 0.55
N VAL A 646 16.49 12.51 1.48
CA VAL A 646 17.36 13.09 2.51
C VAL A 646 16.84 12.66 3.87
N LYS A 647 17.71 12.05 4.68
CA LYS A 647 17.48 11.84 6.10
C LYS A 647 17.67 13.17 6.82
N VAL A 648 16.62 13.70 7.43
CA VAL A 648 16.67 15.02 8.07
C VAL A 648 17.40 14.92 9.41
N LEU A 649 18.35 15.82 9.65
CA LEU A 649 19.05 15.97 10.93
C LEU A 649 18.38 17.06 11.76
N HIS A 650 18.15 18.22 11.15
CA HIS A 650 17.52 19.37 11.79
C HIS A 650 16.50 19.98 10.84
N THR A 651 15.35 20.35 11.40
CA THR A 651 14.32 21.17 10.75
C THR A 651 14.00 22.36 11.66
N THR A 652 13.19 23.29 11.19
CA THR A 652 12.71 24.39 12.01
C THR A 652 11.23 24.62 11.81
N ILE A 653 10.66 25.45 12.69
CA ILE A 653 9.33 26.00 12.50
C ILE A 653 9.45 27.37 11.85
N CYS A 654 8.73 27.56 10.74
CA CYS A 654 8.60 28.84 10.05
C CYS A 654 7.26 29.50 10.40
N GLY A 655 7.20 30.84 10.30
CA GLY A 655 5.92 31.56 10.43
C GLY A 655 4.86 31.04 9.46
N THR A 656 5.30 30.57 8.30
CA THR A 656 4.43 29.98 7.28
C THR A 656 3.77 28.67 7.72
N ASP A 657 4.42 27.85 8.56
CA ASP A 657 3.78 26.67 9.13
C ASP A 657 2.57 27.05 9.98
N LEU A 658 2.66 28.15 10.74
CA LEU A 658 1.53 28.69 11.50
C LEU A 658 0.41 29.22 10.58
N HIS A 659 0.76 29.88 9.47
CA HIS A 659 -0.22 30.30 8.46
C HIS A 659 -0.93 29.10 7.82
N ILE A 660 -0.24 27.98 7.58
CA ILE A 660 -0.84 26.73 7.11
C ILE A 660 -1.81 26.18 8.17
N LEU A 661 -1.38 26.10 9.43
CA LEU A 661 -2.24 25.63 10.52
C LEU A 661 -3.52 26.47 10.60
N GLN A 662 -3.40 27.80 10.59
CA GLN A 662 -4.50 28.77 10.64
C GLN A 662 -5.42 28.75 9.39
N GLY A 663 -5.08 27.99 8.35
CA GLY A 663 -5.88 27.88 7.12
C GLY A 663 -5.70 29.05 6.16
N HIS A 664 -4.67 29.89 6.34
CA HIS A 664 -4.37 31.02 5.46
C HIS A 664 -3.74 30.59 4.12
N VAL A 665 -3.27 29.34 4.01
CA VAL A 665 -2.61 28.79 2.82
C VAL A 665 -3.48 27.70 2.19
N ALA A 666 -4.42 28.11 1.33
CA ALA A 666 -5.41 27.22 0.73
C ALA A 666 -4.82 26.10 -0.15
N THR A 667 -3.57 26.22 -0.59
CA THR A 667 -2.89 25.21 -1.41
C THR A 667 -2.40 23.99 -0.60
N CYS A 668 -2.33 24.10 0.73
CA CYS A 668 -1.93 23.00 1.61
C CYS A 668 -3.16 22.22 2.09
N THR A 669 -3.24 20.94 1.73
CA THR A 669 -4.38 20.07 2.05
C THR A 669 -4.10 19.19 3.28
N PRO A 670 -5.14 18.82 4.07
CA PRO A 670 -4.96 17.86 5.16
C PRO A 670 -4.33 16.54 4.71
N GLY A 671 -3.53 15.93 5.58
CA GLY A 671 -2.71 14.73 5.30
C GLY A 671 -1.28 15.02 4.87
N ARG A 672 -0.88 16.30 4.80
CA ARG A 672 0.43 16.78 4.35
C ARG A 672 1.47 16.80 5.48
N ILE A 673 2.68 16.31 5.22
CA ILE A 673 3.84 16.54 6.11
C ILE A 673 4.26 18.02 6.04
N LEU A 674 4.39 18.68 7.20
CA LEU A 674 4.78 20.10 7.32
C LEU A 674 6.28 20.35 7.19
N GLY A 675 6.67 21.63 7.13
CA GLY A 675 8.06 22.09 7.11
C GLY A 675 8.67 22.24 5.71
N HIS A 676 9.38 23.34 5.50
CA HIS A 676 10.15 23.60 4.28
C HIS A 676 11.61 23.92 4.54
N GLU A 677 12.05 23.89 5.79
CA GLU A 677 13.42 24.20 6.20
C GLU A 677 14.13 22.92 6.66
N GLY A 678 15.35 22.66 6.22
CA GLY A 678 16.03 21.44 6.67
C GLY A 678 17.52 21.35 6.35
N VAL A 679 18.23 20.58 7.17
CA VAL A 679 19.58 20.07 6.93
C VAL A 679 19.55 18.57 7.17
N GLY A 680 20.20 17.81 6.31
CA GLY A 680 20.14 16.36 6.38
C GLY A 680 21.31 15.66 5.69
N VAL A 681 21.30 14.34 5.72
CA VAL A 681 22.26 13.48 5.01
C VAL A 681 21.54 12.81 3.86
N ILE A 682 22.13 12.86 2.67
CA ILE A 682 21.56 12.17 1.50
C ILE A 682 21.53 10.66 1.77
N ASP A 683 20.34 10.08 1.71
CA ASP A 683 20.13 8.63 1.80
C ASP A 683 20.30 7.99 0.42
N SER A 684 19.51 8.46 -0.55
CA SER A 684 19.50 7.92 -1.92
C SER A 684 19.28 9.03 -2.96
N LEU A 685 19.73 8.77 -4.19
CA LEU A 685 19.75 9.73 -5.30
C LEU A 685 19.07 9.13 -6.53
N GLY A 686 18.27 9.95 -7.21
CA GLY A 686 17.78 9.62 -8.54
C GLY A 686 18.92 9.59 -9.56
N ALA A 687 18.76 8.79 -10.61
CA ALA A 687 19.80 8.51 -11.60
C ALA A 687 20.31 9.76 -12.37
N ALA A 688 19.56 10.85 -12.39
CA ALA A 688 19.96 12.11 -13.03
C ALA A 688 20.70 13.07 -12.10
N VAL A 689 20.84 12.76 -10.81
CA VAL A 689 21.54 13.60 -9.83
C VAL A 689 23.01 13.20 -9.75
N THR A 690 23.86 13.88 -10.52
CA THR A 690 25.28 13.52 -10.65
C THR A 690 26.25 14.37 -9.82
N ASN A 691 25.75 15.45 -9.19
CA ASN A 691 26.57 16.41 -8.44
C ASN A 691 26.62 16.16 -6.92
N PHE A 692 26.04 15.05 -6.45
CA PHE A 692 25.99 14.64 -5.05
C PHE A 692 26.28 13.14 -4.90
N LYS A 693 26.51 12.70 -3.66
CA LYS A 693 26.66 11.29 -3.29
C LYS A 693 25.85 10.96 -2.03
N ALA A 694 25.40 9.72 -1.90
CA ALA A 694 24.83 9.21 -0.66
C ALA A 694 25.82 9.37 0.51
N GLY A 695 25.29 9.61 1.72
CA GLY A 695 26.06 9.91 2.92
C GLY A 695 26.57 11.36 3.02
N GLN A 696 26.31 12.22 2.04
CA GLN A 696 26.75 13.62 2.07
C GLN A 696 25.76 14.49 2.85
N THR A 697 26.28 15.33 3.76
CA THR A 697 25.47 16.33 4.47
C THR A 697 25.13 17.51 3.55
N VAL A 698 23.85 17.84 3.49
CA VAL A 698 23.29 18.87 2.62
C VAL A 698 22.32 19.77 3.37
N LEU A 699 22.31 21.03 2.97
CA LEU A 699 21.27 21.98 3.27
C LEU A 699 20.17 21.89 2.21
N ILE A 700 18.93 21.83 2.66
CA ILE A 700 17.73 21.78 1.81
C ILE A 700 17.26 23.22 1.60
N SER A 701 17.11 23.65 0.35
CA SER A 701 16.52 24.95 0.03
C SER A 701 15.01 24.95 0.30
N CYS A 702 14.49 26.03 0.90
CA CYS A 702 13.04 26.21 1.07
C CYS A 702 12.28 26.36 -0.24
N ILE A 703 12.98 26.70 -1.32
CA ILE A 703 12.47 26.83 -2.68
C ILE A 703 13.10 25.76 -3.57
N THR A 704 12.26 24.99 -4.24
CA THR A 704 12.68 23.92 -5.16
C THR A 704 12.93 24.50 -6.55
N SER A 705 14.05 24.16 -7.20
CA SER A 705 14.44 24.75 -8.50
C SER A 705 14.71 23.67 -9.54
N CYS A 706 14.13 23.76 -10.73
CA CYS A 706 14.50 22.85 -11.84
C CYS A 706 15.74 23.30 -12.62
N GLY A 707 16.28 24.48 -12.32
CA GLY A 707 17.45 25.06 -12.99
C GLY A 707 17.29 25.45 -14.46
N THR A 708 16.19 25.05 -15.12
CA THR A 708 16.09 25.07 -16.60
C THR A 708 14.89 25.85 -17.14
N CYS A 709 13.83 26.10 -16.36
CA CYS A 709 12.69 26.89 -16.81
C CYS A 709 13.05 28.38 -16.98
N HIS A 710 12.13 29.15 -17.59
CA HIS A 710 12.34 30.58 -17.87
C HIS A 710 12.73 31.36 -16.60
N ASP A 711 11.99 31.15 -15.50
CA ASP A 711 12.21 31.92 -14.26
C ASP A 711 13.44 31.43 -13.48
N CYS A 712 13.73 30.13 -13.49
CA CYS A 712 14.99 29.62 -12.93
C CYS A 712 16.22 30.22 -13.64
N ARG A 713 16.20 30.32 -14.97
CA ARG A 713 17.28 30.97 -15.73
C ARG A 713 17.44 32.46 -15.43
N ARG A 714 16.39 33.11 -14.93
CA ARG A 714 16.38 34.49 -14.45
C ARG A 714 16.72 34.61 -12.95
N LYS A 715 17.13 33.52 -12.30
CA LYS A 715 17.38 33.44 -10.85
C LYS A 715 16.15 33.74 -10.00
N MET A 716 14.98 33.29 -10.48
CA MET A 716 13.68 33.40 -9.79
C MET A 716 13.03 32.01 -9.55
N PRO A 717 13.72 31.06 -8.91
CA PRO A 717 13.16 29.73 -8.62
C PRO A 717 11.89 29.73 -7.76
N SER A 718 11.58 30.80 -7.02
CA SER A 718 10.28 30.94 -6.32
C SER A 718 9.09 30.89 -7.27
N GLN A 719 9.31 31.23 -8.55
CA GLN A 719 8.35 31.17 -9.64
C GLN A 719 8.60 29.96 -10.58
N CYS A 720 9.35 28.96 -10.13
CA CYS A 720 9.68 27.80 -10.95
C CYS A 720 8.42 27.00 -11.35
N GLU A 721 8.25 26.74 -12.64
CA GLU A 721 7.09 26.03 -13.21
C GLU A 721 6.87 24.63 -12.60
N SER A 722 7.95 23.86 -12.40
CA SER A 722 7.92 22.51 -11.82
C SER A 722 8.49 22.44 -10.40
N GLY A 723 8.58 23.59 -9.73
CA GLY A 723 9.21 23.78 -8.43
C GLY A 723 8.54 24.92 -7.67
N GLY A 724 9.34 25.80 -7.06
CA GLY A 724 8.87 26.92 -6.26
C GLY A 724 8.68 26.54 -4.80
N TRP A 725 7.80 27.26 -4.11
CA TRP A 725 7.42 26.93 -2.72
C TRP A 725 6.40 25.79 -2.69
N ILE A 726 6.91 24.56 -2.90
CA ILE A 726 6.12 23.33 -2.90
C ILE A 726 6.40 22.44 -1.69
N LEU A 727 7.60 22.47 -1.14
CA LEU A 727 8.00 21.67 0.02
C LEU A 727 7.18 22.09 1.25
N GLY A 728 6.56 21.14 1.95
CA GLY A 728 5.65 21.42 3.06
C GLY A 728 4.33 22.12 2.69
N ASN A 729 4.06 22.35 1.39
CA ASN A 729 2.87 23.08 0.90
C ASN A 729 2.09 22.30 -0.17
N LYS A 730 2.72 21.94 -1.30
CA LYS A 730 2.13 21.12 -2.38
C LYS A 730 2.68 19.69 -2.44
N ILE A 731 3.85 19.44 -1.86
CA ILE A 731 4.41 18.12 -1.55
C ILE A 731 4.82 18.03 -0.07
N ASP A 732 5.09 16.81 0.40
CA ASP A 732 5.52 16.54 1.78
C ASP A 732 6.82 17.26 2.17
N GLY A 733 6.86 17.73 3.42
CA GLY A 733 7.88 18.62 3.97
C GLY A 733 8.96 17.97 4.84
N THR A 734 9.76 18.82 5.48
CA THR A 734 10.98 18.45 6.23
C THR A 734 10.73 18.10 7.70
N GLN A 735 9.52 18.26 8.23
CA GLN A 735 9.19 17.83 9.61
C GLN A 735 8.85 16.35 9.66
N ALA A 736 9.81 15.55 9.23
CA ALA A 736 9.79 14.09 9.13
C ALA A 736 11.23 13.58 9.19
N GLU A 737 11.44 12.31 9.56
CA GLU A 737 12.81 11.75 9.64
C GLU A 737 13.47 11.61 8.25
N TYR A 738 12.67 11.51 7.18
CA TYR A 738 13.12 11.50 5.78
C TYR A 738 12.21 12.39 4.93
N VAL A 739 12.79 13.02 3.90
CA VAL A 739 12.08 13.90 2.98
C VAL A 739 12.54 13.66 1.54
N ARG A 740 11.59 13.71 0.59
CA ARG A 740 11.89 13.72 -0.86
C ARG A 740 12.14 15.14 -1.32
N ILE A 741 13.30 15.37 -1.92
CA ILE A 741 13.68 16.66 -2.49
C ILE A 741 13.64 16.59 -4.02
N PRO A 742 12.71 17.29 -4.69
CA PRO A 742 12.67 17.35 -6.14
C PRO A 742 13.80 18.22 -6.71
N HIS A 743 14.21 17.91 -7.94
CA HIS A 743 15.27 18.66 -8.64
C HIS A 743 16.52 18.84 -7.78
N ALA A 744 16.96 17.77 -7.13
CA ALA A 744 17.95 17.79 -6.05
C ALA A 744 19.25 18.50 -6.42
N SER A 745 19.68 18.41 -7.69
CA SER A 745 20.87 19.11 -8.20
C SER A 745 20.86 20.63 -7.99
N PHE A 746 19.69 21.26 -7.92
CA PHE A 746 19.53 22.71 -7.74
C PHE A 746 18.77 23.08 -6.47
N SER A 747 18.16 22.12 -5.78
CA SER A 747 17.41 22.33 -4.52
C SER A 747 18.21 21.96 -3.27
N LEU A 748 19.38 21.32 -3.43
CA LEU A 748 20.31 20.98 -2.35
C LEU A 748 21.61 21.77 -2.47
N HIS A 749 22.21 22.05 -1.32
CA HIS A 749 23.55 22.63 -1.22
C HIS A 749 24.43 21.77 -0.32
N ALA A 750 25.63 21.41 -0.79
CA ALA A 750 26.60 20.71 0.04
C ALA A 750 26.96 21.57 1.26
N LEU A 751 26.85 21.01 2.46
CA LEU A 751 27.20 21.73 3.67
C LEU A 751 28.72 21.63 3.93
N PRO A 752 29.46 22.76 4.05
CA PRO A 752 30.87 22.75 4.44
C PRO A 752 31.07 22.17 5.85
N GLU A 753 32.13 21.38 6.06
CA GLU A 753 32.42 20.74 7.36
C GLU A 753 32.59 21.73 8.52
N GLY A 754 32.98 22.97 8.24
CA GLY A 754 33.18 24.03 9.25
C GLY A 754 31.91 24.69 9.76
N ILE A 755 30.73 24.38 9.21
CA ILE A 755 29.45 24.98 9.60
C ILE A 755 28.62 23.94 10.35
N ASP A 756 28.27 24.28 11.59
CA ASP A 756 27.39 23.46 12.45
C ASP A 756 26.02 23.24 11.78
N PRO A 757 25.59 21.98 11.55
CA PRO A 757 24.28 21.65 10.97
C PRO A 757 23.08 22.30 11.67
N GLU A 758 23.12 22.45 13.00
CA GLU A 758 22.04 23.06 13.79
C GLU A 758 21.91 24.55 13.49
N VAL A 759 23.03 25.22 13.21
CA VAL A 759 23.08 26.62 12.78
C VAL A 759 22.77 26.74 11.29
N ALA A 760 23.25 25.79 10.49
CA ALA A 760 23.10 25.76 9.05
C ALA A 760 21.64 25.72 8.62
N VAL A 761 20.74 25.12 9.40
CA VAL A 761 19.31 25.07 9.06
C VAL A 761 18.70 26.47 8.87
N THR A 762 19.24 27.50 9.52
CA THR A 762 18.80 28.90 9.32
C THR A 762 19.12 29.45 7.93
N LEU A 763 20.11 28.88 7.24
CA LEU A 763 20.48 29.19 5.86
C LEU A 763 19.53 28.56 4.83
N SER A 764 18.56 27.73 5.27
CA SER A 764 17.52 27.18 4.41
C SER A 764 16.51 28.25 3.97
N ASP A 765 16.16 29.18 4.88
CA ASP A 765 15.16 30.23 4.63
C ASP A 765 15.52 31.57 5.30
N THR A 766 15.69 31.59 6.63
CA THR A 766 15.78 32.84 7.41
C THR A 766 16.90 33.77 6.93
N VAL A 767 18.10 33.22 6.71
CA VAL A 767 19.28 34.00 6.28
C VAL A 767 19.16 34.43 4.80
N PRO A 768 18.82 33.55 3.83
CA PRO A 768 18.50 33.96 2.46
C PRO A 768 17.40 35.02 2.37
N THR A 769 16.32 34.88 3.13
CA THR A 769 15.22 35.87 3.15
C THR A 769 15.72 37.23 3.64
N SER A 770 16.53 37.25 4.70
CA SER A 770 17.15 38.47 5.22
C SER A 770 18.04 39.16 4.18
N TYR A 771 18.83 38.37 3.44
CA TYR A 771 19.74 38.88 2.43
C TYR A 771 19.04 39.32 1.14
N GLU A 772 18.26 38.44 0.52
CA GLU A 772 17.62 38.70 -0.78
C GLU A 772 16.48 39.71 -0.68
N CYS A 773 15.60 39.55 0.32
CA CYS A 773 14.39 40.35 0.44
C CYS A 773 14.59 41.59 1.32
N GLY A 774 15.54 41.56 2.26
CA GLY A 774 15.91 42.70 3.10
C GLY A 774 17.04 43.52 2.51
N ILE A 775 18.25 42.94 2.47
CA ILE A 775 19.48 43.65 2.11
C ILE A 775 19.53 44.05 0.62
N LEU A 776 19.37 43.09 -0.30
CA LEU A 776 19.46 43.36 -1.74
C LEU A 776 18.31 44.24 -2.24
N ASN A 777 17.09 43.98 -1.78
CA ASN A 777 15.95 44.84 -2.09
C ASN A 777 16.09 46.21 -1.43
N GLY A 778 16.60 46.30 -0.21
CA GLY A 778 16.83 47.58 0.49
C GLY A 778 17.86 48.47 -0.22
N ASP A 779 18.78 47.88 -1.00
CA ASP A 779 19.78 48.61 -1.78
C ASP A 779 20.63 49.56 -0.91
N ILE A 780 21.00 49.07 0.29
CA ILE A 780 21.66 49.87 1.32
C ILE A 780 23.01 50.37 0.81
N GLN A 781 23.13 51.68 0.69
CA GLN A 781 24.39 52.33 0.34
C GLN A 781 25.21 52.64 1.60
N PRO A 782 26.56 52.64 1.53
CA PRO A 782 27.39 53.10 2.62
C PRO A 782 27.00 54.51 3.09
N GLY A 783 26.86 54.69 4.40
CA GLY A 783 26.42 55.96 4.99
C GLY A 783 24.92 56.26 4.90
N ALA A 784 24.09 55.33 4.41
CA ALA A 784 22.62 55.47 4.42
C ALA A 784 22.05 55.42 5.84
N THR A 785 20.88 56.02 6.03
CA THR A 785 20.02 55.84 7.21
C THR A 785 19.02 54.72 6.97
N VAL A 786 18.97 53.74 7.89
CA VAL A 786 18.18 52.52 7.72
C VAL A 786 17.19 52.36 8.87
N ALA A 787 15.90 52.18 8.56
CA ALA A 787 14.89 51.77 9.53
C ALA A 787 14.46 50.32 9.28
N ILE A 788 14.54 49.47 10.29
CA ILE A 788 14.11 48.06 10.23
C ILE A 788 12.88 47.90 11.13
N ILE A 789 11.75 47.56 10.53
CA ILE A 789 10.49 47.33 11.23
C ILE A 789 10.33 45.83 11.40
N GLY A 790 10.43 45.38 12.65
CA GLY A 790 10.39 43.98 13.05
C GLY A 790 11.65 43.57 13.82
N THR A 791 11.46 43.04 15.03
CA THR A 791 12.53 42.47 15.87
C THR A 791 12.51 40.94 15.87
N GLY A 792 11.92 40.33 14.83
CA GLY A 792 11.97 38.88 14.61
C GLY A 792 13.32 38.42 14.05
N PRO A 793 13.50 37.11 13.82
CA PRO A 793 14.72 36.50 13.29
C PRO A 793 15.27 37.23 12.05
N ILE A 794 14.39 37.48 11.07
CA ILE A 794 14.73 38.15 9.82
C ILE A 794 15.20 39.59 10.07
N GLY A 795 14.46 40.36 10.87
CA GLY A 795 14.82 41.77 11.17
C GLY A 795 16.16 41.91 11.90
N LEU A 796 16.44 41.04 12.87
CA LEU A 796 17.72 41.04 13.59
C LEU A 796 18.89 40.57 12.70
N MET A 797 18.64 39.60 11.82
CA MET A 797 19.65 39.18 10.85
C MET A 797 19.96 40.30 9.83
N ILE A 798 18.94 41.03 9.37
CA ILE A 798 19.10 42.22 8.52
C ILE A 798 19.92 43.29 9.23
N LEU A 799 19.68 43.55 10.52
CA LEU A 799 20.50 44.48 11.32
C LEU A 799 21.97 44.08 11.30
N GLN A 800 22.28 42.81 11.59
CA GLN A 800 23.65 42.31 11.58
C GLN A 800 24.30 42.48 10.21
N MET A 801 23.61 42.06 9.14
CA MET A 801 24.12 42.16 7.77
C MET A 801 24.32 43.62 7.35
N ALA A 802 23.37 44.50 7.63
CA ALA A 802 23.47 45.92 7.29
C ALA A 802 24.70 46.54 7.94
N LYS A 803 24.92 46.29 9.23
CA LYS A 803 26.07 46.82 9.97
C LYS A 803 27.40 46.24 9.49
N ASN A 804 27.48 44.92 9.36
CA ASN A 804 28.75 44.25 9.06
C ASN A 804 29.19 44.45 7.60
N LEU A 805 28.24 44.53 6.67
CA LEU A 805 28.53 44.50 5.24
C LEU A 805 28.45 45.87 4.56
N PHE A 806 27.64 46.82 5.07
CA PHE A 806 27.33 48.07 4.36
C PHE A 806 27.70 49.35 5.12
N GLY A 807 27.85 49.30 6.45
CA GLY A 807 28.24 50.47 7.25
C GLY A 807 27.26 51.66 7.11
N PRO A 808 25.98 51.50 7.47
CA PRO A 808 25.02 52.60 7.49
C PRO A 808 25.47 53.70 8.48
N ALA A 809 25.09 54.95 8.21
CA ALA A 809 25.37 56.06 9.12
C ALA A 809 24.51 56.00 10.40
N MET A 810 23.32 55.38 10.31
CA MET A 810 22.41 55.19 11.43
C MET A 810 21.44 54.04 11.13
N THR A 811 21.13 53.27 12.16
CA THR A 811 20.16 52.17 12.15
C THR A 811 19.11 52.38 13.24
N VAL A 812 17.84 52.30 12.86
CA VAL A 812 16.70 52.38 13.78
C VAL A 812 15.90 51.09 13.69
N VAL A 813 15.72 50.41 14.81
CA VAL A 813 14.95 49.15 14.86
C VAL A 813 13.64 49.37 15.60
N VAL A 814 12.53 49.01 14.97
CA VAL A 814 11.18 49.18 15.49
C VAL A 814 10.58 47.83 15.83
N GLY A 815 10.01 47.66 17.02
CA GLY A 815 9.44 46.38 17.46
C GLY A 815 8.40 46.50 18.56
N ARG A 816 7.70 45.39 18.87
CA ARG A 816 6.68 45.33 19.95
C ARG A 816 7.24 44.94 21.32
N GLY A 817 8.28 44.11 21.36
CA GLY A 817 8.79 43.51 22.61
C GLY A 817 10.07 44.16 23.11
N GLN A 818 10.05 44.68 24.34
CA GLN A 818 11.22 45.29 25.00
C GLN A 818 12.47 44.37 25.04
N PRO A 819 12.36 43.07 25.38
CA PRO A 819 13.54 42.19 25.40
C PRO A 819 14.23 42.04 24.04
N ARG A 820 13.47 42.02 22.94
CA ARG A 820 14.04 41.89 21.58
C ARG A 820 14.63 43.21 21.08
N LEU A 821 14.12 44.35 21.55
CA LEU A 821 14.73 45.66 21.29
C LEU A 821 16.09 45.77 22.02
N GLU A 822 16.21 45.24 23.23
CA GLU A 822 17.49 45.18 23.95
C GLU A 822 18.53 44.34 23.20
N ILE A 823 18.12 43.23 22.58
CA ILE A 823 18.98 42.44 21.68
C ILE A 823 19.41 43.27 20.48
N ALA A 824 18.49 43.97 19.81
CA ALA A 824 18.84 44.85 18.68
C ALA A 824 19.85 45.94 19.09
N ASN A 825 19.67 46.55 20.26
CA ASN A 825 20.62 47.51 20.82
C ASN A 825 21.99 46.88 21.10
N ALA A 826 22.02 45.66 21.67
CA ALA A 826 23.26 44.92 21.93
C ALA A 826 23.98 44.50 20.63
N MET A 827 23.23 44.25 19.54
CA MET A 827 23.77 44.04 18.18
C MET A 827 24.22 45.36 17.52
N GLY A 828 24.02 46.48 18.20
CA GLY A 828 24.50 47.80 17.83
C GLY A 828 23.52 48.64 17.02
N ALA A 829 22.21 48.41 17.10
CA ALA A 829 21.25 49.39 16.60
C ALA A 829 21.49 50.76 17.27
N ASP A 830 21.51 51.84 16.50
CA ASP A 830 21.76 53.19 17.03
C ASP A 830 20.56 53.71 17.83
N HIS A 831 19.35 53.36 17.38
CA HIS A 831 18.12 53.56 18.14
C HIS A 831 17.20 52.35 18.05
N THR A 832 16.48 52.10 19.15
CA THR A 832 15.45 51.05 19.22
C THR A 832 14.15 51.67 19.71
N LEU A 833 13.05 51.47 18.98
CA LEU A 833 11.76 52.10 19.27
C LEU A 833 10.66 51.05 19.44
N SER A 834 9.82 51.25 20.46
CA SER A 834 8.67 50.39 20.73
C SER A 834 7.42 50.93 20.05
N VAL A 835 6.68 50.06 19.37
CA VAL A 835 5.36 50.41 18.81
C VAL A 835 4.24 50.36 19.86
N LEU A 836 4.52 49.93 21.10
CA LEU A 836 3.52 49.87 22.18
C LEU A 836 2.99 51.25 22.62
N GLY A 837 3.75 52.33 22.36
CA GLY A 837 3.28 53.71 22.54
C GLY A 837 2.25 54.15 21.49
N GLY A 838 2.06 53.35 20.44
CA GLY A 838 1.17 53.63 19.33
C GLY A 838 1.90 54.09 18.07
N GLN A 839 1.22 53.92 16.93
CA GLN A 839 1.77 54.19 15.59
C GLN A 839 2.30 55.62 15.42
N ASP A 840 1.58 56.64 15.89
CA ASP A 840 1.98 58.04 15.69
C ASP A 840 3.21 58.42 16.53
N GLU A 841 3.35 57.84 17.73
CA GLU A 841 4.48 58.07 18.62
C GLU A 841 5.77 57.50 18.03
N VAL A 842 5.73 56.26 17.53
CA VAL A 842 6.92 55.63 16.93
C VAL A 842 7.34 56.32 15.64
N ILE A 843 6.39 56.76 14.81
CA ILE A 843 6.68 57.53 13.60
C ILE A 843 7.37 58.85 13.96
N SER A 844 6.81 59.59 14.92
CA SER A 844 7.36 60.87 15.35
C SER A 844 8.77 60.72 15.95
N ALA A 845 8.98 59.70 16.79
CA ALA A 845 10.28 59.43 17.40
C ALA A 845 11.35 59.06 16.35
N ALA A 846 10.99 58.24 15.36
CA ALA A 846 11.89 57.84 14.28
C ALA A 846 12.21 58.98 13.31
N LEU A 847 11.25 59.87 13.03
CA LEU A 847 11.48 61.05 12.19
C LEU A 847 12.32 62.11 12.92
N ALA A 848 12.16 62.26 14.23
CA ALA A 848 12.95 63.18 15.03
C ALA A 848 14.47 62.89 14.93
N VAL A 849 14.87 61.61 14.95
CA VAL A 849 16.30 61.23 14.83
C VAL A 849 16.88 61.50 13.45
N THR A 850 16.04 61.59 12.40
CA THR A 850 16.44 61.97 11.04
C THR A 850 16.24 63.46 10.73
N LYS A 851 15.78 64.26 11.70
CA LYS A 851 15.37 65.67 11.54
C LYS A 851 14.26 65.85 10.50
N GLU A 852 13.23 65.01 10.58
CA GLU A 852 12.05 65.00 9.70
C GLU A 852 12.34 64.68 8.22
N ARG A 853 13.56 64.19 7.90
CA ARG A 853 13.92 63.83 6.52
C ARG A 853 13.39 62.45 6.10
N GLY A 854 13.09 61.59 7.07
CA GLY A 854 12.84 60.17 6.81
C GLY A 854 14.15 59.41 6.58
N PHE A 855 14.00 58.12 6.28
CA PHE A 855 15.11 57.18 6.10
C PHE A 855 15.38 56.90 4.63
N ASP A 856 16.66 56.74 4.28
CA ASP A 856 17.08 56.38 2.93
C ASP A 856 16.61 54.97 2.56
N VAL A 857 16.60 54.06 3.54
CA VAL A 857 16.08 52.70 3.40
C VAL A 857 15.15 52.35 4.56
N VAL A 858 13.99 51.81 4.25
CA VAL A 858 13.06 51.24 5.22
C VAL A 858 12.80 49.79 4.87
N ILE A 859 12.96 48.89 5.84
CA ILE A 859 12.77 47.45 5.67
C ILE A 859 11.63 47.00 6.57
N GLU A 860 10.58 46.47 5.97
CA GLU A 860 9.38 45.98 6.66
C GLU A 860 9.41 44.44 6.67
N ALA A 861 9.59 43.86 7.85
CA ALA A 861 9.80 42.43 8.07
C ALA A 861 8.79 41.81 9.06
N VAL A 862 7.56 42.33 9.10
CA VAL A 862 6.50 41.87 10.01
C VAL A 862 5.28 41.33 9.25
N GLY A 863 4.76 42.04 8.26
CA GLY A 863 3.63 41.62 7.43
C GLY A 863 2.25 42.03 7.98
N THR A 864 2.17 43.14 8.72
CA THR A 864 0.89 43.68 9.24
C THR A 864 0.53 45.03 8.62
N VAL A 865 -0.76 45.36 8.62
CA VAL A 865 -1.25 46.66 8.14
C VAL A 865 -0.57 47.82 8.89
N GLU A 866 -0.41 47.71 10.22
CA GLU A 866 0.29 48.69 11.05
C GLU A 866 1.77 48.85 10.65
N SER A 867 2.51 47.74 10.53
CA SER A 867 3.92 47.79 10.14
C SER A 867 4.13 48.40 8.76
N PHE A 868 3.25 48.12 7.79
CA PHE A 868 3.34 48.69 6.45
C PHE A 868 3.01 50.18 6.44
N ALA A 869 2.05 50.63 7.26
CA ALA A 869 1.73 52.04 7.42
C ALA A 869 2.88 52.83 8.06
N ILE A 870 3.53 52.27 9.09
CA ILE A 870 4.76 52.82 9.68
C ILE A 870 5.85 52.91 8.59
N ALA A 871 6.06 51.84 7.82
CA ALA A 871 7.11 51.80 6.81
C ALA A 871 6.96 52.90 5.73
N GLN A 872 5.74 53.10 5.24
CA GLN A 872 5.40 54.14 4.27
C GLN A 872 5.59 55.57 4.84
N ALA A 873 5.40 55.75 6.15
CA ALA A 873 5.58 57.04 6.82
C ALA A 873 7.07 57.36 7.05
N LEU A 874 7.89 56.34 7.32
CA LEU A 874 9.31 56.52 7.64
C LEU A 874 10.20 56.73 6.40
N VAL A 875 9.80 56.25 5.23
CA VAL A 875 10.65 56.36 4.03
C VAL A 875 10.81 57.82 3.59
N GLY A 876 12.06 58.26 3.47
CA GLY A 876 12.45 59.61 3.06
C GLY A 876 12.36 59.81 1.55
N ALA A 877 12.43 61.07 1.09
CA ALA A 877 12.37 61.37 -0.34
C ALA A 877 13.56 60.74 -1.11
N GLY A 878 13.26 60.04 -2.21
CA GLY A 878 14.20 59.25 -2.99
C GLY A 878 14.58 57.90 -2.37
N GLY A 879 14.00 57.54 -1.22
CA GLY A 879 14.32 56.33 -0.49
C GLY A 879 13.67 55.05 -1.02
N THR A 880 14.17 53.92 -0.50
CA THR A 880 13.69 52.57 -0.83
C THR A 880 12.93 51.97 0.34
N LEU A 881 11.73 51.45 0.06
CA LEU A 881 10.95 50.61 0.97
C LEU A 881 11.03 49.16 0.49
N ALA A 882 11.74 48.31 1.23
CA ALA A 882 11.75 46.86 1.03
C ALA A 882 10.72 46.22 1.98
N SER A 883 9.64 45.65 1.43
CA SER A 883 8.61 44.96 2.23
C SER A 883 8.60 43.49 1.89
N LEU A 884 8.84 42.66 2.91
CA LEU A 884 9.00 41.22 2.82
C LEU A 884 8.13 40.45 3.82
N GLY A 885 7.34 41.15 4.63
CA GLY A 885 6.35 40.54 5.50
C GLY A 885 5.25 39.80 4.73
N VAL A 886 4.71 38.73 5.32
CA VAL A 886 3.60 37.97 4.74
C VAL A 886 2.27 38.59 5.17
N PHE A 887 1.58 39.26 4.24
CA PHE A 887 0.29 39.90 4.50
C PHE A 887 -0.87 38.91 4.29
N GLY A 888 -1.54 38.52 5.38
CA GLY A 888 -2.74 37.67 5.36
C GLY A 888 -4.04 38.42 5.06
N GLU A 889 -3.99 39.76 5.00
CA GLU A 889 -5.12 40.64 4.75
C GLU A 889 -4.70 41.82 3.85
N SER A 890 -5.67 42.47 3.20
CA SER A 890 -5.41 43.62 2.32
C SER A 890 -4.82 44.81 3.10
N CYS A 891 -3.80 45.45 2.56
CA CYS A 891 -3.19 46.66 3.11
C CYS A 891 -3.33 47.87 2.16
N GLU A 892 -3.36 49.09 2.71
CA GLU A 892 -3.47 50.32 1.93
C GLU A 892 -2.08 50.79 1.47
N LEU A 893 -1.89 50.95 0.15
CA LEU A 893 -0.73 51.61 -0.44
C LEU A 893 -1.04 53.10 -0.69
N ARG A 894 -0.41 53.97 0.10
CA ARG A 894 -0.64 55.43 0.11
C ARG A 894 0.09 56.12 -1.05
N LEU A 895 -0.25 55.75 -2.28
CA LEU A 895 0.41 56.28 -3.49
C LEU A 895 0.43 57.82 -3.49
N GLU A 896 -0.64 58.46 -3.02
CA GLU A 896 -0.77 59.92 -2.92
C GLU A 896 0.32 60.57 -2.06
N LYS A 897 0.87 59.83 -1.10
CA LYS A 897 1.98 60.25 -0.21
C LYS A 897 3.35 59.79 -0.68
N LEU A 898 3.44 58.85 -1.62
CA LEU A 898 4.70 58.23 -2.05
C LEU A 898 5.20 58.79 -3.39
N TRP A 899 4.31 59.04 -4.36
CA TRP A 899 4.73 59.35 -5.73
C TRP A 899 5.57 60.63 -5.85
N HIS A 900 5.17 61.71 -5.17
CA HIS A 900 5.86 63.01 -5.24
C HIS A 900 7.23 63.01 -4.54
N ARG A 901 7.52 61.95 -3.77
CA ARG A 901 8.78 61.74 -3.05
C ARG A 901 9.71 60.77 -3.78
N ASN A 902 9.39 60.34 -5.00
CA ASN A 902 10.21 59.41 -5.80
C ASN A 902 10.55 58.09 -5.07
N ILE A 903 9.60 57.55 -4.30
CA ILE A 903 9.84 56.35 -3.49
C ILE A 903 9.91 55.10 -4.37
N CYS A 904 10.88 54.23 -4.10
CA CYS A 904 10.94 52.88 -4.65
C CYS A 904 10.33 51.87 -3.67
N LEU A 905 9.30 51.13 -4.07
CA LEU A 905 8.77 49.99 -3.31
C LEU A 905 9.25 48.69 -3.96
N ARG A 906 9.90 47.82 -3.17
CA ARG A 906 10.37 46.51 -3.60
C ARG A 906 9.76 45.43 -2.70
N THR A 907 9.09 44.46 -3.32
CA THR A 907 8.54 43.26 -2.66
C THR A 907 9.08 42.02 -3.36
N ARG A 908 9.30 40.95 -2.60
CA ARG A 908 9.84 39.69 -3.14
C ARG A 908 9.58 38.53 -2.18
N LEU A 909 9.33 37.35 -2.75
CA LEU A 909 9.46 36.07 -2.06
C LEU A 909 10.89 35.56 -2.24
N VAL A 910 11.49 34.99 -1.19
CA VAL A 910 12.85 34.45 -1.24
C VAL A 910 13.00 33.45 -2.38
N ASP A 911 14.14 33.48 -3.07
CA ASP A 911 14.47 32.56 -4.15
C ASP A 911 15.53 31.53 -3.72
N GLY A 912 16.35 31.82 -2.71
CA GLY A 912 17.37 30.89 -2.21
C GLY A 912 18.60 30.75 -3.13
N VAL A 913 18.69 31.59 -4.16
CA VAL A 913 19.81 31.58 -5.12
C VAL A 913 21.11 32.11 -4.52
N SER A 914 21.03 32.86 -3.43
CA SER A 914 22.18 33.40 -2.69
C SER A 914 22.81 32.44 -1.69
N THR A 915 22.18 31.29 -1.42
CA THR A 915 22.64 30.31 -0.41
C THR A 915 24.12 29.90 -0.58
N PRO A 916 24.65 29.64 -1.79
CA PRO A 916 26.07 29.34 -1.96
C PRO A 916 27.01 30.47 -1.54
N ASP A 917 26.61 31.73 -1.71
CA ASP A 917 27.41 32.88 -1.30
C ASP A 917 27.28 33.12 0.21
N LEU A 918 26.09 32.92 0.76
CA LEU A 918 25.84 33.02 2.21
C LEU A 918 26.62 31.97 3.00
N LEU A 919 26.70 30.73 2.51
CA LEU A 919 27.54 29.68 3.11
C LEU A 919 29.00 30.14 3.22
N LYS A 920 29.55 30.75 2.16
CA LYS A 920 30.92 31.30 2.18
C LYS A 920 31.06 32.49 3.12
N MET A 921 30.05 33.35 3.23
CA MET A 921 30.06 34.49 4.15
C MET A 921 30.07 34.04 5.62
N VAL A 922 29.34 32.96 5.94
CA VAL A 922 29.35 32.35 7.28
C VAL A 922 30.71 31.71 7.56
N GLU A 923 31.24 30.92 6.61
CA GLU A 923 32.55 30.29 6.74
C GLU A 923 33.69 31.31 6.91
N ALA A 924 33.61 32.44 6.22
CA ALA A 924 34.56 33.55 6.34
C ALA A 924 34.36 34.42 7.60
N GLY A 925 33.30 34.18 8.39
CA GLY A 925 32.95 34.97 9.57
C GLY A 925 32.43 36.39 9.28
N GLY A 926 31.99 36.66 8.05
CA GLY A 926 31.41 37.95 7.66
C GLY A 926 29.99 38.16 8.22
N ILE A 927 29.26 37.06 8.41
CA ILE A 927 27.96 37.00 9.09
C ILE A 927 27.94 35.80 10.04
N ASP A 928 27.22 35.91 11.15
CA ASP A 928 27.14 34.87 12.18
C ASP A 928 25.67 34.64 12.58
N PRO A 929 25.00 33.61 12.02
CA PRO A 929 23.61 33.31 12.33
C PRO A 929 23.40 32.57 13.66
N ARG A 930 24.47 32.25 14.43
CA ARG A 930 24.35 31.46 15.68
C ARG A 930 23.41 32.08 16.70
N PHE A 931 23.32 33.41 16.75
CA PHE A 931 22.41 34.10 17.68
C PHE A 931 20.92 33.76 17.45
N LEU A 932 20.57 33.25 16.27
CA LEU A 932 19.20 32.82 15.95
C LEU A 932 18.81 31.52 16.65
N VAL A 933 19.79 30.64 16.91
CA VAL A 933 19.58 29.27 17.43
C VAL A 933 20.26 29.01 18.78
N SER A 934 21.15 29.89 19.27
CA SER A 934 21.92 29.64 20.50
C SER A 934 21.12 29.82 21.81
N HIS A 935 21.33 28.92 22.78
CA HIS A 935 20.79 28.96 24.16
C HIS A 935 21.53 29.93 25.10
N SER A 936 22.35 30.83 24.57
CA SER A 936 23.28 31.63 25.37
C SER A 936 22.68 32.95 25.85
N ILE A 937 22.82 33.19 27.16
CA ILE A 937 22.63 34.48 27.81
C ILE A 937 23.65 35.47 27.23
N ILE A 938 23.18 36.58 26.63
CA ILE A 938 24.05 37.74 26.40
C ILE A 938 24.37 38.34 27.78
N VAL A 939 25.58 38.11 28.30
CA VAL A 939 26.04 38.74 29.55
C VAL A 939 26.57 40.13 29.22
N LEU A 940 25.77 41.16 29.51
CA LEU A 940 26.21 42.56 29.45
C LEU A 940 27.09 42.89 30.67
N PRO A 941 28.16 43.71 30.52
CA PRO A 941 28.74 44.37 31.67
C PRO A 941 27.72 45.41 32.15
N VAL A 942 27.24 45.22 33.39
CA VAL A 942 26.30 46.05 34.17
C VAL A 942 24.79 45.70 34.02
N GLY A 943 24.29 44.83 34.90
CA GLY A 943 22.87 44.79 35.34
C GLY A 943 21.98 43.69 34.75
N LEU A 944 21.57 42.73 35.60
CA LEU A 944 20.77 41.52 35.34
C LEU A 944 19.42 41.69 34.60
N ILE A 945 19.24 40.97 33.47
CA ILE A 945 18.10 40.08 33.16
C ILE A 945 18.61 38.91 32.28
N PRO A 946 18.50 37.63 32.67
CA PRO A 946 18.77 36.50 31.80
C PRO A 946 17.56 36.22 30.89
N LEU A 947 17.72 36.41 29.57
CA LEU A 947 16.77 35.86 28.60
C LEU A 947 17.22 34.42 28.29
N ILE A 948 16.46 33.44 28.75
CA ILE A 948 16.69 32.02 28.41
C ILE A 948 16.05 31.78 27.04
N THR A 949 16.85 31.71 25.99
CA THR A 949 16.41 31.22 24.67
C THR A 949 16.32 29.69 24.74
N VAL A 950 15.11 29.13 24.76
CA VAL A 950 14.90 27.69 24.53
C VAL A 950 14.78 27.49 23.03
N SER A 951 15.83 26.96 22.39
CA SER A 951 15.96 26.94 20.93
C SER A 951 16.15 25.54 20.32
N GLY A 952 16.48 24.53 21.13
CA GLY A 952 16.65 23.15 20.68
C GLY A 952 15.59 22.24 21.29
N PHE A 953 14.75 21.65 20.44
CA PHE A 953 13.77 20.62 20.79
C PHE A 953 14.12 19.32 20.08
N THR A 954 13.83 18.19 20.72
CA THR A 954 13.83 16.90 20.02
C THR A 954 12.52 16.73 19.26
N PHE A 955 12.49 15.85 18.25
CA PHE A 955 11.25 15.57 17.51
C PHE A 955 10.09 15.08 18.38
N ASP A 956 10.38 14.35 19.48
CA ASP A 956 9.35 13.93 20.43
C ASP A 956 8.71 15.12 21.18
N GLU A 957 9.36 16.28 21.18
CA GLU A 957 8.89 17.53 21.80
C GLU A 957 8.26 18.49 20.78
N ILE A 958 7.92 18.03 19.57
CA ILE A 958 7.44 18.89 18.48
C ILE A 958 6.22 19.75 18.86
N HIS A 959 5.31 19.23 19.69
CA HIS A 959 4.19 20.04 20.21
C HIS A 959 4.66 21.22 21.07
N ASN A 960 5.66 20.98 21.94
CA ASN A 960 6.27 22.03 22.76
C ASN A 960 7.05 23.03 21.89
N ALA A 961 7.68 22.55 20.81
CA ALA A 961 8.39 23.39 19.84
C ALA A 961 7.43 24.38 19.14
N TYR A 962 6.26 23.89 18.69
CA TYR A 962 5.21 24.74 18.10
C TYR A 962 4.63 25.73 19.10
N GLU A 963 4.36 25.31 20.34
CA GLU A 963 3.89 26.20 21.41
C GLU A 963 4.93 27.30 21.71
N ALA A 964 6.21 26.94 21.83
CA ALA A 964 7.30 27.88 22.08
C ALA A 964 7.46 28.90 20.94
N PHE A 965 7.28 28.48 19.69
CA PHE A 965 7.35 29.35 18.53
C PHE A 965 6.13 30.29 18.43
N GLU A 966 4.92 29.78 18.66
CA GLU A 966 3.68 30.59 18.68
C GLU A 966 3.71 31.63 19.81
N ALA A 967 4.19 31.24 20.99
CA ALA A 967 4.35 32.11 22.16
C ALA A 967 5.73 32.82 22.22
N SER A 968 6.40 33.01 21.07
CA SER A 968 7.76 33.56 21.03
C SER A 968 7.92 34.96 21.65
N SER A 969 6.83 35.74 21.74
CA SER A 969 6.80 37.01 22.46
C SER A 969 6.85 36.87 23.99
N LYS A 970 6.46 35.72 24.54
CA LYS A 970 6.52 35.36 25.97
C LYS A 970 7.82 34.65 26.33
N HIS A 971 8.33 33.78 25.44
CA HIS A 971 9.49 32.92 25.72
C HIS A 971 10.81 33.45 25.15
N GLY A 972 10.80 34.55 24.40
CA GLY A 972 12.02 35.16 23.87
C GLY A 972 12.70 34.39 22.73
N ALA A 973 12.18 33.22 22.35
CA ALA A 973 12.69 32.42 21.24
C ALA A 973 12.70 33.22 19.93
N LEU A 974 13.79 33.14 19.16
CA LEU A 974 13.92 33.75 17.83
C LEU A 974 13.60 32.69 16.77
N LYS A 975 14.41 31.65 16.70
CA LYS A 975 14.16 30.47 15.85
C LYS A 975 14.09 29.22 16.74
N VAL A 976 13.23 28.29 16.36
CA VAL A 976 13.06 27.00 17.04
C VAL A 976 13.59 25.93 16.10
N VAL A 977 14.65 25.23 16.55
CA VAL A 977 15.24 24.10 15.85
C VAL A 977 14.70 22.82 16.46
N VAL A 978 14.34 21.89 15.58
CA VAL A 978 13.90 20.55 15.95
C VAL A 978 14.93 19.56 15.42
N THR A 979 15.55 18.83 16.33
CA THR A 979 16.53 17.79 16.03
C THR A 979 15.81 16.45 15.92
N LEU A 980 16.01 15.80 14.78
CA LEU A 980 15.47 14.48 14.48
C LEU A 980 16.31 13.41 15.18
N PRO A 981 15.74 12.21 15.47
CA PRO A 981 16.48 11.14 16.12
C PRO A 981 17.75 10.77 15.36
N GLU A 982 18.87 10.63 16.10
CA GLU A 982 20.07 9.97 15.61
C GLU A 982 19.72 8.58 15.06
N PRO A 983 20.43 8.08 14.03
CA PRO A 983 20.23 6.71 13.55
C PRO A 983 20.29 5.73 14.72
N THR A 984 19.14 5.17 15.09
CA THR A 984 19.15 3.86 15.70
C THR A 984 19.62 2.90 14.62
N MET A 985 20.90 2.50 14.70
CA MET A 985 21.40 1.26 14.11
C MET A 985 20.73 0.07 14.81
N ASN A 986 19.40 0.02 14.79
CA ASN A 986 18.65 -1.12 15.26
C ASN A 986 18.58 -2.12 14.10
N GLY A 987 19.52 -3.06 14.10
CA GLY A 987 19.28 -4.39 13.55
C GLY A 987 19.83 -4.73 12.16
N LEU A 988 20.86 -4.03 11.67
CA LEU A 988 21.73 -4.56 10.62
C LEU A 988 23.16 -4.65 11.15
N ALA A 989 23.37 -5.64 12.02
CA ALA A 989 24.67 -6.22 12.35
C ALA A 989 24.55 -7.73 12.18
#